data_AF-A0AAD5UDX1-F1
#
_entry.id   AF-A0AAD5UDX1-F1
#
_cell.length_a   1.000
_cell.length_b   1.000
_cell.length_c   1.000
_cell.angle_alpha   90.00
_cell.angle_beta   90.00
_cell.angle_gamma   90.00
#
_symmetry.space_group_name_H-M   'P 1'
#
loop_
_entity.id
_entity.type
_entity.pdbx_description
1 polymer ?
#
loop_
_entity_poly.entity_id
_entity_poly.type
_entity_poly.pdbx_seq_one_letter_code
_entity_poly.pdbx_strand_id
1 'polypeptide(L)'
;MPQTGFAKKVDPVQKDMNDQNDGQQASWISQLFIMLKRNCLIQLRFWRTYLVQTVGAPLMFMILIYIFQQADFSNQSISNKNPASHSLSGVYGCIPQSRKGCINIMYTPDTATVRNYLTAFAQRNAEHINQVPIQKVGMIPIPSADFLYQYVVSNPNTTNWGINFDIKTGTVTNIRYQVWYNHSRIADGVDVFGEQLLAMTRGLDEAISNFALIIVSVVGNTDTRVNFDVKMMDWPTVPPSTLSDTIVQNLGPVFFFCCIMVIFINVLSQILEEKEKKLRIGMEVMGLRPSVYWLSHFFTNSFLVFVSAWVTVALGVAFGFKAFTKANIFVIFLTFFLFGLSMVVFAFFLSTLFQKVQAGLFVGIFVFIIGLLFESFIFSSSYTGYIWYKPTMPVIFSISNLTNGRIDSLTNTAVAGPGLPWSLIYSQIPSDYTITYSDGISAVPPAPVMMFYWFLTDIIFYAILTWYLDCVIANEFGYKLPYNFPFTSSYWGLNVKRDMVDSKAMLMHTINSNNDPLPKGIDPDVLRQREMALSKDYWQSVKIAHLRKEYTTFSGKVAKTAVFDTCIAFETGKLVALLGQNGAGKSTTINILSGLTPPSSGNALIYGHSLTTEMHQIRKIMGVCPQHDILFNELTAREHIELYAGLKGVPKKEWDSIITERLQAVRLLHVADNPVNTYSGGMKRRLSVVISTIGDPKIVYLDEPTTGMDPVNRRHVWSFIEKFKANRVIILTTHSMEEADVLGDQIVIMSKGRIRAVGDSNSLKTKFGVGYKLSVITEPDRLKHARNIVLSHMPDAELEDASAGALLYQFPFSSLPNVSLLVKTLNSDPFVKSWGVSQTTLEQVFLTITRYGETPVAAKASENTLI
;
A
#
# COMPACT_ATOMS: atom_id res chain seq x y z
N MET A 1 23.22 28.44 64.36
CA MET A 1 22.23 27.33 64.38
C MET A 1 21.15 27.69 65.40
N PRO A 2 19.85 27.39 65.23
CA PRO A 2 19.25 26.50 64.22
C PRO A 2 18.12 27.12 63.36
N GLN A 3 18.00 26.56 62.16
CA GLN A 3 16.83 26.23 61.32
C GLN A 3 15.50 26.97 61.48
N THR A 4 15.11 27.73 60.45
CA THR A 4 13.71 28.01 60.10
C THR A 4 13.40 27.36 58.74
N GLY A 5 12.47 26.40 58.75
CA GLY A 5 12.05 25.65 57.57
C GLY A 5 11.27 26.50 56.58
N PHE A 6 11.79 26.62 55.36
CA PHE A 6 11.00 27.04 54.21
C PHE A 6 10.20 25.83 53.70
N ALA A 7 8.91 25.81 54.02
CA ALA A 7 7.95 24.94 53.39
C ALA A 7 7.88 25.27 51.89
N LYS A 8 8.20 24.29 51.03
CA LYS A 8 7.90 24.33 49.60
C LYS A 8 6.39 24.51 49.41
N LYS A 9 5.94 25.73 49.11
CA LYS A 9 4.65 25.95 48.44
C LYS A 9 4.75 25.29 47.06
N VAL A 10 4.11 24.14 46.91
CA VAL A 10 3.77 23.58 45.61
C VAL A 10 2.59 24.39 45.11
N ASP A 11 2.74 25.05 43.96
CA ASP A 11 1.69 25.85 43.34
C ASP A 11 0.45 24.98 43.04
N PRO A 12 -0.77 25.48 43.28
CA PRO A 12 -2.02 24.73 43.05
C PRO A 12 -2.18 24.27 41.59
N VAL A 13 -1.61 25.01 40.64
CA VAL A 13 -1.62 24.69 39.20
C VAL A 13 -0.91 23.36 38.88
N GLN A 14 0.06 22.96 39.69
CA GLN A 14 0.83 21.73 39.47
C GLN A 14 0.18 20.49 40.08
N LYS A 15 -0.74 20.67 41.04
CA LYS A 15 -1.52 19.59 41.66
C LYS A 15 -2.73 19.23 40.79
N ASP A 16 -3.42 20.23 40.23
CA ASP A 16 -4.51 20.01 39.26
C ASP A 16 -4.01 19.35 37.94
N MET A 17 -2.73 19.54 37.58
CA MET A 17 -2.13 18.90 36.40
C MET A 17 -1.88 17.39 36.55
N ASN A 18 -1.66 16.89 37.76
CA ASN A 18 -1.47 15.45 37.98
C ASN A 18 -2.81 14.71 38.11
N ASP A 19 -3.82 15.33 38.73
CA ASP A 19 -5.13 14.68 38.90
C ASP A 19 -6.01 14.75 37.63
N GLN A 20 -5.76 15.68 36.69
CA GLN A 20 -6.46 15.71 35.38
C GLN A 20 -5.78 14.88 34.27
N ASN A 21 -4.51 14.49 34.42
CA ASN A 21 -3.77 13.77 33.36
C ASN A 21 -4.11 12.27 33.27
N ASP A 22 -4.80 11.71 34.25
CA ASP A 22 -5.29 10.32 34.23
C ASP A 22 -6.69 10.17 33.60
N GLY A 23 -7.32 11.29 33.22
CA GLY A 23 -8.60 11.31 32.49
C GLY A 23 -8.41 11.21 30.98
N GLN A 24 -8.82 10.08 30.40
CA GLN A 24 -9.09 9.87 28.96
C GLN A 24 -7.88 9.66 28.03
N GLN A 25 -7.03 8.68 28.32
CA GLN A 25 -6.20 8.10 27.26
C GLN A 25 -6.99 7.10 26.41
N ALA A 26 -7.02 7.32 25.09
CA ALA A 26 -7.41 6.27 24.16
C ALA A 26 -6.42 5.10 24.30
N SER A 27 -6.90 3.95 24.78
CA SER A 27 -6.13 2.71 24.71
C SER A 27 -5.72 2.44 23.26
N TRP A 28 -4.55 1.82 23.06
CA TRP A 28 -4.11 1.33 21.75
C TRP A 28 -5.23 0.57 21.03
N ILE A 29 -5.98 -0.27 21.77
CA ILE A 29 -7.10 -1.06 21.24
C ILE A 29 -8.22 -0.15 20.72
N SER A 30 -8.52 0.93 21.45
CA SER A 30 -9.52 1.92 21.01
C SER A 30 -9.09 2.59 19.71
N GLN A 31 -7.83 3.03 19.61
CA GLN A 31 -7.30 3.60 18.37
C GLN A 31 -7.37 2.60 17.20
N LEU A 32 -7.09 1.32 17.45
CA LEU A 32 -7.19 0.27 16.44
C LEU A 32 -8.62 0.11 15.91
N PHE A 33 -9.63 0.04 16.79
CA PHE A 33 -11.03 -0.06 16.34
C PHE A 33 -11.50 1.17 15.55
N ILE A 34 -11.06 2.38 15.93
CA ILE A 34 -11.37 3.60 15.19
C ILE A 34 -10.74 3.57 13.79
N MET A 35 -9.48 3.15 13.69
CA MET A 35 -8.78 3.00 12.41
C MET A 35 -9.41 1.91 11.53
N LEU A 36 -9.84 0.78 12.12
CA LEU A 36 -10.57 -0.27 11.41
C LEU A 36 -11.93 0.22 10.89
N LYS A 37 -12.69 0.97 11.71
CA LYS A 37 -13.95 1.60 11.28
C LYS A 37 -13.70 2.52 10.08
N ARG A 38 -12.67 3.37 10.17
CA ARG A 38 -12.28 4.29 9.08
C ARG A 38 -11.90 3.53 7.80
N ASN A 39 -11.08 2.48 7.91
CA ASN A 39 -10.68 1.67 6.75
C ASN A 39 -11.88 0.97 6.11
N CYS A 40 -12.78 0.41 6.93
CA CYS A 40 -14.01 -0.24 6.45
C CYS A 40 -14.94 0.76 5.75
N LEU A 41 -15.11 1.98 6.28
CA LEU A 41 -15.91 3.03 5.63
C LEU A 41 -15.37 3.42 4.26
N ILE A 42 -14.05 3.62 4.15
CA ILE A 42 -13.40 3.92 2.86
C ILE A 42 -13.62 2.74 1.89
N GLN A 43 -13.47 1.50 2.36
CA GLN A 43 -13.72 0.31 1.54
C GLN A 43 -15.16 0.21 1.04
N LEU A 44 -16.14 0.50 1.91
CA LEU A 44 -17.55 0.51 1.55
C LEU A 44 -17.87 1.59 0.50
N ARG A 45 -17.24 2.77 0.59
CA ARG A 45 -17.43 3.81 -0.45
C ARG A 45 -16.83 3.42 -1.79
N PHE A 46 -15.69 2.73 -1.79
CA PHE A 46 -15.06 2.19 -2.99
C PHE A 46 -15.43 0.73 -3.28
N TRP A 47 -16.61 0.27 -2.86
CA TRP A 47 -17.01 -1.13 -2.96
C TRP A 47 -16.91 -1.69 -4.39
N ARG A 48 -17.13 -0.88 -5.43
CA ARG A 48 -16.99 -1.29 -6.82
C ARG A 48 -15.56 -1.73 -7.14
N THR A 49 -14.58 -0.93 -6.73
CA THR A 49 -13.17 -1.23 -6.93
C THR A 49 -12.77 -2.50 -6.18
N TYR A 50 -13.18 -2.63 -4.92
CA TYR A 50 -12.90 -3.82 -4.11
C TYR A 50 -13.61 -5.08 -4.62
N LEU A 51 -14.82 -4.96 -5.17
CA LEU A 51 -15.54 -6.07 -5.80
C LEU A 51 -14.84 -6.54 -7.08
N VAL A 52 -14.39 -5.60 -7.91
CA VAL A 52 -13.61 -5.93 -9.12
C VAL A 52 -12.31 -6.64 -8.75
N GLN A 53 -11.64 -6.25 -7.67
CA GLN A 53 -10.42 -6.91 -7.20
C GLN A 53 -10.68 -8.30 -6.61
N THR A 54 -11.67 -8.44 -5.73
CA THR A 54 -11.93 -9.68 -4.98
C THR A 54 -12.68 -10.74 -5.77
N VAL A 55 -13.59 -10.32 -6.66
CA VAL A 55 -14.44 -11.20 -7.46
C VAL A 55 -14.10 -11.11 -8.94
N GLY A 56 -13.95 -9.88 -9.46
CA GLY A 56 -13.72 -9.66 -10.89
C GLY A 56 -12.41 -10.26 -11.40
N ALA A 57 -11.30 -10.06 -10.69
CA ALA A 57 -9.99 -10.60 -11.10
C ALA A 57 -9.96 -12.15 -11.06
N PRO A 58 -10.35 -12.84 -9.97
CA PRO A 58 -10.47 -14.29 -9.98
C PRO A 58 -11.40 -14.80 -11.08
N LEU A 59 -12.57 -14.19 -11.28
CA LEU A 59 -13.51 -14.59 -12.33
C LEU A 59 -12.87 -14.51 -13.72
N MET A 60 -12.21 -13.40 -14.04
CA MET A 60 -11.57 -13.18 -15.33
C MET A 60 -10.50 -14.23 -15.63
N PHE A 61 -9.59 -14.47 -14.69
CA PHE A 61 -8.51 -15.43 -14.88
C PHE A 61 -9.02 -16.88 -14.87
N MET A 62 -10.05 -17.20 -14.10
CA MET A 62 -10.67 -18.53 -14.12
C MET A 62 -11.39 -18.83 -15.44
N ILE A 63 -12.07 -17.83 -16.01
CA ILE A 63 -12.67 -17.96 -17.35
C ILE A 63 -11.58 -18.18 -18.40
N LEU A 64 -10.45 -17.46 -18.33
CA LEU A 64 -9.33 -17.66 -19.26
C LEU A 64 -8.76 -19.08 -19.17
N ILE A 65 -8.50 -19.60 -17.96
CA ILE A 65 -8.05 -20.99 -17.77
C ILE A 65 -9.07 -21.96 -18.35
N TYR A 66 -10.37 -21.74 -18.10
CA TYR A 66 -11.43 -22.61 -18.61
C TYR A 66 -11.46 -22.63 -20.15
N ILE A 67 -11.35 -21.47 -20.79
CA ILE A 67 -11.30 -21.38 -22.26
C ILE A 67 -10.08 -22.12 -22.81
N PHE A 68 -8.90 -21.94 -22.21
CA PHE A 68 -7.70 -22.66 -22.64
C PHE A 68 -7.85 -24.17 -22.47
N GLN A 69 -8.40 -24.63 -21.35
CA GLN A 69 -8.66 -26.04 -21.10
C GLN A 69 -9.61 -26.64 -22.14
N GLN A 70 -10.69 -25.92 -22.51
CA GLN A 70 -11.62 -26.37 -23.54
C GLN A 70 -11.01 -26.36 -24.95
N ALA A 71 -10.15 -25.37 -25.26
CA ALA A 71 -9.44 -25.31 -26.53
C ALA A 71 -8.47 -26.50 -26.69
N ASP A 72 -7.77 -26.88 -25.63
CA ASP A 72 -6.89 -28.07 -25.63
C ASP A 72 -7.67 -29.37 -25.76
N PHE A 73 -8.79 -29.51 -25.04
CA PHE A 73 -9.69 -30.65 -25.25
C PHE A 73 -10.19 -30.73 -26.70
N SER A 74 -10.54 -29.60 -27.30
CA SER A 74 -10.89 -29.56 -28.72
C SER A 74 -9.72 -30.00 -29.60
N ASN A 75 -8.51 -29.48 -29.39
CA ASN A 75 -7.34 -29.83 -30.18
C ASN A 75 -7.00 -31.33 -30.10
N GLN A 76 -7.04 -31.89 -28.89
CA GLN A 76 -6.79 -33.33 -28.67
C GLN A 76 -7.87 -34.22 -29.30
N SER A 77 -9.09 -33.70 -29.46
CA SER A 77 -10.19 -34.43 -30.11
C SER A 77 -10.15 -34.39 -31.65
N ILE A 78 -9.28 -33.57 -32.27
CA ILE A 78 -9.16 -33.51 -33.73
C ILE A 78 -8.31 -34.68 -34.22
N SER A 79 -8.97 -35.67 -34.83
CA SER A 79 -8.31 -36.76 -35.55
C SER A 79 -7.41 -36.19 -36.65
N ASN A 80 -6.11 -36.51 -36.61
CA ASN A 80 -5.15 -36.09 -37.64
C ASN A 80 -5.58 -36.65 -39.01
N LYS A 81 -5.95 -35.77 -39.96
CA LYS A 81 -6.48 -36.17 -41.26
C LYS A 81 -5.44 -36.81 -42.18
N ASN A 82 -4.15 -36.55 -41.97
CA ASN A 82 -3.05 -37.10 -42.79
C ASN A 82 -1.85 -37.42 -41.87
N PRO A 83 -1.81 -38.61 -41.23
CA PRO A 83 -0.63 -39.03 -40.49
C PRO A 83 0.57 -39.18 -41.44
N ALA A 84 1.77 -38.86 -40.97
CA ALA A 84 3.00 -39.07 -41.73
C ALA A 84 3.22 -40.57 -41.98
N SER A 85 3.65 -40.96 -43.19
CA SER A 85 3.89 -42.36 -43.53
C SER A 85 5.19 -42.85 -42.90
N HIS A 86 5.09 -43.81 -41.99
CA HIS A 86 6.23 -44.51 -41.39
C HIS A 86 6.37 -45.92 -41.97
N SER A 87 7.59 -46.48 -41.92
CA SER A 87 7.84 -47.87 -42.32
C SER A 87 7.29 -48.82 -41.28
N LEU A 88 6.34 -49.67 -41.66
CA LEU A 88 5.68 -50.62 -40.76
C LEU A 88 6.70 -51.61 -40.15
N SER A 89 6.70 -51.72 -38.83
CA SER A 89 7.38 -52.78 -38.09
C SER A 89 6.51 -54.05 -37.99
N GLY A 90 7.13 -55.24 -37.92
CA GLY A 90 6.42 -56.52 -37.77
C GLY A 90 5.63 -56.61 -36.44
N VAL A 91 4.69 -57.55 -36.33
CA VAL A 91 3.85 -57.66 -35.11
C VAL A 91 4.63 -58.34 -33.99
N TYR A 92 4.95 -57.59 -32.93
CA TYR A 92 5.71 -58.10 -31.78
C TYR A 92 4.89 -59.05 -30.89
N GLY A 93 5.59 -60.01 -30.27
CA GLY A 93 5.00 -60.87 -29.23
C GLY A 93 4.75 -60.11 -27.93
N CYS A 94 3.79 -60.58 -27.13
CA CYS A 94 3.55 -60.03 -25.81
C CYS A 94 4.77 -60.22 -24.89
N ILE A 95 5.19 -59.16 -24.19
CA ILE A 95 6.27 -59.21 -23.20
C ILE A 95 5.62 -59.51 -21.83
N PRO A 96 5.87 -60.67 -21.21
CA PRO A 96 5.26 -60.99 -19.92
C PRO A 96 5.91 -60.15 -18.81
N GLN A 97 5.21 -59.12 -18.34
CA GLN A 97 5.62 -58.41 -17.10
C GLN A 97 5.09 -59.09 -15.82
N SER A 98 4.23 -60.12 -15.94
CA SER A 98 3.65 -60.85 -14.82
C SER A 98 3.64 -62.37 -15.07
N ARG A 99 3.76 -63.18 -14.00
CA ARG A 99 3.85 -64.66 -14.02
C ARG A 99 2.62 -65.41 -14.57
N LYS A 100 1.62 -64.71 -15.14
CA LYS A 100 0.47 -65.33 -15.83
C LYS A 100 0.72 -65.27 -17.34
N GLY A 101 0.72 -66.43 -18.00
CA GLY A 101 1.05 -66.55 -19.43
C GLY A 101 0.23 -65.60 -20.31
N CYS A 102 0.89 -64.95 -21.27
CA CYS A 102 0.25 -63.98 -22.15
C CYS A 102 -0.43 -64.67 -23.34
N ILE A 103 -1.62 -64.20 -23.72
CA ILE A 103 -2.38 -64.69 -24.87
C ILE A 103 -2.30 -63.62 -25.96
N ASN A 104 -1.73 -63.96 -27.12
CA ASN A 104 -1.46 -62.96 -28.15
C ASN A 104 -2.71 -62.64 -28.97
N ILE A 105 -3.44 -63.68 -29.39
CA ILE A 105 -4.60 -63.55 -30.29
C ILE A 105 -5.74 -64.46 -29.81
N MET A 106 -6.92 -63.89 -29.59
CA MET A 106 -8.17 -64.63 -29.43
C MET A 106 -8.96 -64.57 -30.73
N TYR A 107 -9.57 -65.69 -31.17
CA TYR A 107 -10.35 -65.69 -32.41
C TYR A 107 -11.62 -66.52 -32.36
N THR A 108 -12.62 -66.14 -33.16
CA THR A 108 -13.90 -66.85 -33.34
C THR A 108 -14.35 -66.72 -34.81
N PRO A 109 -15.06 -67.70 -35.39
CA PRO A 109 -15.35 -69.05 -34.88
C PRO A 109 -14.18 -70.03 -35.13
N ASP A 110 -14.09 -71.10 -34.32
CA ASP A 110 -13.13 -72.20 -34.55
C ASP A 110 -13.57 -73.09 -35.72
N THR A 111 -13.18 -72.66 -36.93
CA THR A 111 -13.34 -73.44 -38.15
C THR A 111 -11.97 -73.81 -38.72
N ALA A 112 -11.89 -74.94 -39.44
CA ALA A 112 -10.63 -75.38 -40.05
C ALA A 112 -10.02 -74.32 -40.99
N THR A 113 -10.87 -73.58 -41.70
CA THR A 113 -10.47 -72.47 -42.59
C THR A 113 -9.82 -71.32 -41.82
N VAL A 114 -10.42 -70.90 -40.70
CA VAL A 114 -9.89 -69.83 -39.86
C VAL A 114 -8.57 -70.23 -39.19
N ARG A 115 -8.46 -71.49 -38.74
CA ARG A 115 -7.21 -72.04 -38.21
C ARG A 115 -6.07 -71.96 -39.24
N ASN A 116 -6.35 -72.30 -40.50
CA ASN A 116 -5.35 -72.24 -41.55
C ASN A 116 -4.89 -70.80 -41.86
N TYR A 117 -5.82 -69.83 -41.92
CA TYR A 117 -5.48 -68.41 -42.08
C TYR A 117 -4.54 -67.90 -40.98
N LEU A 118 -4.85 -68.25 -39.73
CA LEU A 118 -4.05 -67.83 -38.59
C LEU A 118 -2.69 -68.52 -38.52
N THR A 119 -2.59 -69.79 -38.95
CA THR A 119 -1.29 -70.47 -39.06
C THR A 119 -0.40 -69.88 -40.16
N ALA A 120 -0.97 -69.49 -41.30
CA ALA A 120 -0.23 -68.83 -42.38
C ALA A 120 0.25 -67.43 -41.95
N PHE A 121 -0.59 -66.69 -41.22
CA PHE A 121 -0.21 -65.42 -40.61
C PHE A 121 0.94 -65.59 -39.60
N ALA A 122 0.87 -66.60 -38.74
CA ALA A 122 1.90 -66.89 -37.75
C ALA A 122 3.27 -67.20 -38.39
N GLN A 123 3.28 -67.99 -39.47
CA GLN A 123 4.49 -68.37 -40.18
C GLN A 123 5.17 -67.16 -40.84
N ARG A 124 4.41 -66.33 -41.57
CA ARG A 124 4.97 -65.14 -42.22
C ARG A 124 5.44 -64.07 -41.24
N ASN A 125 4.68 -63.85 -40.17
CA ASN A 125 5.11 -62.88 -39.18
C ASN A 125 6.41 -63.33 -38.47
N ALA A 126 6.66 -64.64 -38.37
CA ALA A 126 7.94 -65.16 -37.86
C ALA A 126 9.13 -64.87 -38.82
N GLU A 127 8.90 -64.78 -40.14
CA GLU A 127 9.94 -64.48 -41.13
C GLU A 127 10.34 -62.99 -41.13
N HIS A 128 9.43 -62.08 -40.76
CA HIS A 128 9.67 -60.63 -40.76
C HIS A 128 10.36 -60.10 -39.48
N ILE A 129 10.49 -60.92 -38.43
CA ILE A 129 11.14 -60.52 -37.18
C ILE A 129 12.56 -61.07 -37.18
N ASN A 130 13.58 -60.20 -37.30
CA ASN A 130 15.00 -60.58 -37.30
C ASN A 130 15.53 -61.13 -35.94
N GLN A 131 14.64 -61.44 -34.99
CA GLN A 131 14.93 -62.11 -33.72
C GLN A 131 13.81 -63.11 -33.41
N VAL A 132 14.16 -64.38 -33.26
CA VAL A 132 13.19 -65.44 -32.94
C VAL A 132 12.52 -65.15 -31.59
N PRO A 133 11.18 -65.02 -31.51
CA PRO A 133 10.50 -64.88 -30.23
C PRO A 133 10.64 -66.19 -29.43
N ILE A 134 11.11 -66.09 -28.18
CA ILE A 134 11.51 -67.23 -27.34
C ILE A 134 10.31 -68.05 -26.80
N GLN A 135 9.04 -67.69 -27.07
CA GLN A 135 7.88 -68.46 -26.60
C GLN A 135 6.74 -68.54 -27.62
N LYS A 136 6.07 -69.71 -27.66
CA LYS A 136 4.94 -70.03 -28.55
C LYS A 136 3.85 -68.95 -28.50
N VAL A 137 3.44 -68.47 -29.68
CA VAL A 137 2.30 -67.59 -29.88
C VAL A 137 1.03 -68.29 -29.37
N GLY A 138 0.46 -67.82 -28.26
CA GLY A 138 -0.80 -68.32 -27.72
C GLY A 138 -1.97 -67.80 -28.56
N MET A 139 -2.39 -68.56 -29.58
CA MET A 139 -3.65 -68.32 -30.30
C MET A 139 -4.72 -69.23 -29.70
N ILE A 140 -5.80 -68.64 -29.18
CA ILE A 140 -6.85 -69.40 -28.48
C ILE A 140 -8.19 -69.18 -29.18
N PRO A 141 -8.87 -70.26 -29.63
CA PRO A 141 -10.24 -70.16 -30.11
C PRO A 141 -11.18 -69.82 -28.96
N ILE A 142 -12.14 -68.94 -29.21
CA ILE A 142 -13.16 -68.52 -28.26
C ILE A 142 -14.58 -68.78 -28.82
N PRO A 143 -15.58 -68.99 -27.96
CA PRO A 143 -16.90 -69.46 -28.38
C PRO A 143 -17.76 -68.40 -29.10
N SER A 144 -17.59 -67.11 -28.80
CA SER A 144 -18.36 -66.03 -29.44
C SER A 144 -17.67 -64.67 -29.33
N ALA A 145 -18.10 -63.71 -30.14
CA ALA A 145 -17.65 -62.32 -30.04
C ALA A 145 -18.08 -61.65 -28.71
N ASP A 146 -19.22 -62.04 -28.15
CA ASP A 146 -19.67 -61.55 -26.83
C ASP A 146 -18.76 -62.05 -25.70
N PHE A 147 -18.22 -63.27 -25.82
CA PHE A 147 -17.22 -63.78 -24.88
C PHE A 147 -15.92 -62.97 -24.95
N LEU A 148 -15.47 -62.61 -26.16
CA LEU A 148 -14.30 -61.73 -26.33
C LEU A 148 -14.52 -60.41 -25.59
N TYR A 149 -15.69 -59.81 -25.79
CA TYR A 149 -16.07 -58.55 -25.14
C TYR A 149 -16.02 -58.66 -23.61
N GLN A 150 -16.67 -59.67 -23.02
CA GLN A 150 -16.73 -59.84 -21.56
C GLN A 150 -15.36 -60.22 -20.96
N TYR A 151 -14.60 -61.07 -21.65
CA TYR A 151 -13.27 -61.49 -21.20
C TYR A 151 -12.29 -60.31 -21.15
N VAL A 152 -12.27 -59.50 -22.21
CA VAL A 152 -11.44 -58.30 -22.31
C VAL A 152 -11.72 -57.31 -21.19
N VAL A 153 -13.00 -57.07 -20.87
CA VAL A 153 -13.40 -56.20 -19.75
C VAL A 153 -12.83 -56.68 -18.41
N SER A 154 -12.81 -58.00 -18.19
CA SER A 154 -12.30 -58.59 -16.94
C SER A 154 -10.77 -58.72 -16.88
N ASN A 155 -10.07 -58.76 -18.01
CA ASN A 155 -8.63 -59.04 -18.08
C ASN A 155 -7.87 -58.16 -19.11
N PRO A 156 -7.87 -56.83 -18.95
CA PRO A 156 -7.49 -55.89 -20.00
C PRO A 156 -6.01 -55.91 -20.44
N ASN A 157 -5.12 -56.50 -19.62
CA ASN A 157 -3.67 -56.54 -19.86
C ASN A 157 -3.16 -57.91 -20.35
N THR A 158 -4.05 -58.88 -20.55
CA THR A 158 -3.67 -60.27 -20.83
C THR A 158 -3.78 -60.67 -22.29
N THR A 159 -4.55 -59.92 -23.07
CA THR A 159 -4.80 -60.15 -24.50
C THR A 159 -4.37 -58.92 -25.29
N ASN A 160 -3.72 -59.12 -26.44
CA ASN A 160 -3.32 -58.00 -27.30
C ASN A 160 -4.33 -57.79 -28.44
N TRP A 161 -4.81 -58.87 -29.05
CA TRP A 161 -5.70 -58.82 -30.21
C TRP A 161 -6.86 -59.81 -30.10
N GLY A 162 -8.03 -59.39 -30.60
CA GLY A 162 -9.17 -60.26 -30.81
C GLY A 162 -9.63 -60.22 -32.27
N ILE A 163 -9.95 -61.37 -32.88
CA ILE A 163 -10.40 -61.42 -34.28
C ILE A 163 -11.73 -62.17 -34.37
N ASN A 164 -12.73 -61.52 -34.95
CA ASN A 164 -14.02 -62.13 -35.20
C ASN A 164 -14.24 -62.28 -36.71
N PHE A 165 -14.26 -63.50 -37.22
CA PHE A 165 -14.49 -63.81 -38.62
C PHE A 165 -15.99 -64.07 -38.87
N ASP A 166 -16.58 -63.41 -39.86
CA ASP A 166 -17.94 -63.63 -40.35
C ASP A 166 -17.86 -64.24 -41.77
N ILE A 167 -17.59 -65.54 -41.82
CA ILE A 167 -17.45 -66.28 -43.09
C ILE A 167 -18.74 -67.05 -43.36
N LYS A 168 -19.49 -66.63 -44.37
CA LYS A 168 -20.67 -67.38 -44.85
C LYS A 168 -20.21 -68.56 -45.71
N THR A 169 -20.55 -69.78 -45.31
CA THR A 169 -20.12 -71.06 -45.91
C THR A 169 -20.74 -71.36 -47.29
N GLY A 170 -20.49 -70.50 -48.29
CA GLY A 170 -20.98 -70.73 -49.65
C GLY A 170 -20.13 -70.14 -50.78
N THR A 171 -19.36 -69.08 -50.53
CA THR A 171 -18.51 -68.46 -51.57
C THR A 171 -17.27 -67.83 -50.93
N VAL A 172 -16.08 -68.34 -51.27
CA VAL A 172 -14.75 -67.91 -50.76
C VAL A 172 -14.38 -66.47 -51.19
N THR A 173 -15.29 -65.76 -51.87
CA THR A 173 -15.02 -64.48 -52.54
C THR A 173 -15.23 -63.25 -51.67
N ASN A 174 -15.90 -63.36 -50.52
CA ASN A 174 -16.09 -62.22 -49.60
C ASN A 174 -15.79 -62.63 -48.16
N ILE A 175 -14.67 -62.14 -47.63
CA ILE A 175 -14.20 -62.44 -46.27
C ILE A 175 -14.40 -61.19 -45.43
N ARG A 176 -15.34 -61.27 -44.49
CA ARG A 176 -15.56 -60.23 -43.48
C ARG A 176 -14.90 -60.63 -42.18
N TYR A 177 -14.07 -59.76 -41.63
CA TYR A 177 -13.53 -59.97 -40.29
C TYR A 177 -13.41 -58.66 -39.52
N GLN A 178 -13.52 -58.77 -38.20
CA GLN A 178 -13.41 -57.65 -37.28
C GLN A 178 -12.18 -57.83 -36.40
N VAL A 179 -11.33 -56.80 -36.34
CA VAL A 179 -10.14 -56.78 -35.48
C VAL A 179 -10.41 -55.90 -34.27
N TRP A 180 -10.30 -56.51 -33.10
CA TRP A 180 -10.48 -55.90 -31.79
C TRP A 180 -9.11 -55.55 -31.20
N TYR A 181 -8.87 -54.26 -30.93
CA TYR A 181 -7.59 -53.76 -30.43
C TYR A 181 -7.73 -52.75 -29.28
N ASN A 182 -6.70 -52.68 -28.42
CA ASN A 182 -6.71 -51.82 -27.25
C ASN A 182 -6.21 -50.40 -27.59
N HIS A 183 -7.16 -49.49 -27.85
CA HIS A 183 -6.88 -48.08 -28.15
C HIS A 183 -6.16 -47.33 -27.01
N SER A 184 -6.36 -47.72 -25.74
CA SER A 184 -5.75 -47.00 -24.60
C SER A 184 -4.22 -47.14 -24.55
N ARG A 185 -3.65 -48.24 -25.06
CA ARG A 185 -2.19 -48.39 -25.17
C ARG A 185 -1.55 -47.46 -26.21
N ILE A 186 -2.32 -47.08 -27.23
CA ILE A 186 -1.93 -46.06 -28.21
C ILE A 186 -1.94 -44.68 -27.54
N ALA A 187 -2.93 -44.40 -26.69
CA ALA A 187 -3.05 -43.15 -25.95
C ALA A 187 -1.96 -42.94 -24.88
N ASP A 188 -1.46 -44.02 -24.26
CA ASP A 188 -0.36 -43.96 -23.27
C ASP A 188 1.03 -43.78 -23.91
N GLY A 189 1.12 -43.62 -25.24
CA GLY A 189 2.38 -43.32 -25.95
C GLY A 189 3.37 -44.50 -26.01
N VAL A 190 2.93 -45.71 -25.68
CA VAL A 190 3.73 -46.94 -25.78
C VAL A 190 3.63 -47.56 -27.18
N ASP A 191 2.53 -47.29 -27.89
CA ASP A 191 2.35 -47.63 -29.31
C ASP A 191 1.92 -46.37 -30.09
N VAL A 192 2.90 -45.54 -30.44
CA VAL A 192 2.71 -44.15 -30.87
C VAL A 192 2.03 -44.02 -32.24
N PHE A 193 1.95 -45.08 -33.05
CA PHE A 193 1.64 -44.92 -34.48
C PHE A 193 0.46 -45.73 -35.03
N GLY A 194 -0.16 -46.64 -34.28
CA GLY A 194 -1.12 -47.59 -34.89
C GLY A 194 -0.49 -48.46 -35.99
N GLU A 195 0.84 -48.46 -36.09
CA GLU A 195 1.62 -49.23 -37.06
C GLU A 195 1.46 -50.72 -36.84
N GLN A 196 1.40 -51.18 -35.58
CA GLN A 196 1.20 -52.59 -35.28
C GLN A 196 -0.18 -53.09 -35.68
N LEU A 197 -1.22 -52.25 -35.54
CA LEU A 197 -2.57 -52.56 -36.01
C LEU A 197 -2.61 -52.67 -37.53
N LEU A 198 -2.02 -51.70 -38.24
CA LEU A 198 -1.94 -51.71 -39.71
C LEU A 198 -1.07 -52.85 -40.25
N ALA A 199 0.05 -53.15 -39.59
CA ALA A 199 0.91 -54.28 -39.91
C ALA A 199 0.19 -55.62 -39.65
N MET A 200 -0.59 -55.71 -38.58
CA MET A 200 -1.40 -56.88 -38.27
C MET A 200 -2.50 -57.09 -39.32
N THR A 201 -3.26 -56.05 -39.69
CA THR A 201 -4.33 -56.17 -40.70
C THR A 201 -3.75 -56.51 -42.07
N ARG A 202 -2.65 -55.85 -42.47
CA ARG A 202 -1.97 -56.16 -43.72
C ARG A 202 -1.43 -57.59 -43.73
N GLY A 203 -0.80 -58.03 -42.63
CA GLY A 203 -0.29 -59.38 -42.52
C GLY A 203 -1.40 -60.43 -42.59
N LEU A 204 -2.57 -60.16 -42.00
CA LEU A 204 -3.75 -61.02 -42.11
C LEU A 204 -4.30 -61.05 -43.53
N ASP A 205 -4.47 -59.89 -44.19
CA ASP A 205 -4.95 -59.80 -45.57
C ASP A 205 -4.01 -60.54 -46.53
N GLU A 206 -2.69 -60.38 -46.37
CA GLU A 206 -1.70 -61.12 -47.14
C GLU A 206 -1.79 -62.64 -46.87
N ALA A 207 -1.90 -63.06 -45.61
CA ALA A 207 -2.02 -64.48 -45.27
C ALA A 207 -3.30 -65.11 -45.84
N ILE A 208 -4.43 -64.41 -45.74
CA ILE A 208 -5.72 -64.86 -46.27
C ILE A 208 -5.70 -64.89 -47.79
N SER A 209 -5.15 -63.85 -48.45
CA SER A 209 -5.02 -63.77 -49.91
C SER A 209 -4.17 -64.91 -50.46
N ASN A 210 -3.02 -65.19 -49.85
CA ASN A 210 -2.16 -66.30 -50.29
C ASN A 210 -2.81 -67.66 -50.09
N PHE A 211 -3.51 -67.87 -48.97
CA PHE A 211 -4.24 -69.11 -48.74
C PHE A 211 -5.42 -69.27 -49.70
N ALA A 212 -6.13 -68.19 -50.01
CA ALA A 212 -7.20 -68.19 -51.00
C ALA A 212 -6.67 -68.51 -52.41
N LEU A 213 -5.52 -67.97 -52.82
CA LEU A 213 -4.85 -68.30 -54.09
C LEU A 213 -4.49 -69.79 -54.18
N ILE A 214 -4.04 -70.41 -53.07
CA ILE A 214 -3.76 -71.85 -53.01
C ILE A 214 -5.05 -72.66 -53.25
N ILE A 215 -6.16 -72.32 -52.58
CA ILE A 215 -7.45 -73.00 -52.80
C ILE A 215 -7.92 -72.85 -54.25
N VAL A 216 -7.77 -71.66 -54.82
CA VAL A 216 -8.16 -71.35 -56.20
C VAL A 216 -7.33 -72.15 -57.21
N SER A 217 -6.04 -72.35 -56.95
CA SER A 217 -5.17 -73.21 -57.77
C SER A 217 -5.58 -74.69 -57.78
N VAL A 218 -6.22 -75.16 -56.71
CA VAL A 218 -6.74 -76.54 -56.56
C VAL A 218 -8.11 -76.70 -57.22
N VAL A 219 -8.91 -75.63 -57.28
CA VAL A 219 -10.30 -75.64 -57.79
C VAL A 219 -10.41 -75.19 -59.27
N GLY A 220 -9.33 -74.66 -59.86
CA GLY A 220 -9.19 -74.47 -61.31
C GLY A 220 -9.90 -73.24 -61.91
N ASN A 221 -10.20 -72.21 -61.10
CA ASN A 221 -10.90 -71.02 -61.58
C ASN A 221 -10.05 -69.75 -61.41
N THR A 222 -9.39 -69.27 -62.47
CA THR A 222 -8.31 -68.27 -62.39
C THR A 222 -8.76 -66.81 -62.16
N ASP A 223 -10.06 -66.52 -62.04
CA ASP A 223 -10.60 -65.15 -61.96
C ASP A 223 -11.28 -64.78 -60.62
N THR A 224 -11.07 -65.56 -59.56
CA THR A 224 -11.65 -65.24 -58.25
C THR A 224 -10.88 -64.11 -57.55
N ARG A 225 -11.48 -62.92 -57.48
CA ARG A 225 -11.00 -61.83 -56.63
C ARG A 225 -11.53 -62.03 -55.20
N VAL A 226 -10.63 -62.03 -54.22
CA VAL A 226 -11.00 -62.01 -52.80
C VAL A 226 -11.31 -60.57 -52.42
N ASN A 227 -12.55 -60.31 -52.01
CA ASN A 227 -12.92 -59.02 -51.44
C ASN A 227 -12.84 -59.11 -49.91
N PHE A 228 -12.16 -58.14 -49.30
CA PHE A 228 -12.01 -58.03 -47.85
C PHE A 228 -12.93 -56.94 -47.31
N ASP A 229 -13.78 -57.30 -46.34
CA ASP A 229 -14.60 -56.36 -45.59
C ASP A 229 -14.07 -56.32 -44.13
N VAL A 230 -13.07 -55.48 -43.90
CA VAL A 230 -12.38 -55.37 -42.62
C VAL A 230 -13.01 -54.27 -41.78
N LYS A 231 -13.47 -54.62 -40.57
CA LYS A 231 -13.99 -53.65 -39.61
C LYS A 231 -13.12 -53.59 -38.36
N MET A 232 -12.50 -52.45 -38.10
CA MET A 232 -11.77 -52.24 -36.84
C MET A 232 -12.77 -51.93 -35.73
N MET A 233 -12.63 -52.61 -34.60
CA MET A 233 -13.43 -52.41 -33.40
C MET A 233 -12.49 -52.11 -32.24
N ASP A 234 -12.77 -51.04 -31.50
CA ASP A 234 -12.03 -50.74 -30.29
C ASP A 234 -12.46 -51.72 -29.18
N TRP A 235 -11.53 -52.02 -28.28
CA TRP A 235 -11.90 -52.63 -27.01
C TRP A 235 -12.91 -51.72 -26.30
N PRO A 236 -13.87 -52.29 -25.52
CA PRO A 236 -14.78 -51.48 -24.74
C PRO A 236 -13.97 -50.50 -23.89
N THR A 237 -14.10 -49.22 -24.22
CA THR A 237 -13.43 -48.15 -23.51
C THR A 237 -14.09 -48.05 -22.16
N VAL A 238 -13.41 -48.52 -21.12
CA VAL A 238 -13.66 -47.95 -19.80
C VAL A 238 -13.23 -46.50 -19.94
N PRO A 239 -14.13 -45.51 -19.82
CA PRO A 239 -13.72 -44.11 -19.96
C PRO A 239 -12.54 -43.88 -19.02
N PRO A 240 -11.42 -43.30 -19.50
CA PRO A 240 -10.32 -42.98 -18.62
C PRO A 240 -10.91 -42.13 -17.48
N SER A 241 -10.68 -42.57 -16.24
CA SER A 241 -11.29 -41.93 -15.06
C SER A 241 -10.89 -40.47 -14.88
N THR A 242 -9.93 -39.98 -15.68
CA THR A 242 -9.54 -38.58 -15.78
C THR A 242 -8.94 -38.26 -17.16
N LEU A 243 -9.61 -37.42 -17.95
CA LEU A 243 -8.92 -36.52 -18.89
C LEU A 243 -7.93 -35.67 -18.07
N SER A 244 -6.68 -35.54 -18.50
CA SER A 244 -5.67 -34.79 -17.75
C SER A 244 -5.96 -33.29 -17.81
N ASP A 245 -6.04 -32.63 -16.64
CA ASP A 245 -6.16 -31.17 -16.53
C ASP A 245 -4.77 -30.52 -16.76
N THR A 246 -4.12 -30.83 -17.89
CA THR A 246 -2.71 -30.47 -18.17
C THR A 246 -2.50 -28.95 -18.20
N ILE A 247 -3.49 -28.20 -18.68
CA ILE A 247 -3.42 -26.73 -18.73
C ILE A 247 -3.52 -26.11 -17.34
N VAL A 248 -4.43 -26.61 -16.49
CA VAL A 248 -4.55 -26.12 -15.11
C VAL A 248 -3.28 -26.40 -14.32
N GLN A 249 -2.57 -27.50 -14.62
CA GLN A 249 -1.28 -27.83 -14.00
C GLN A 249 -0.18 -26.86 -14.42
N ASN A 250 -0.01 -26.65 -15.73
CA ASN A 250 1.11 -25.87 -16.26
C ASN A 250 0.88 -24.34 -16.18
N LEU A 251 -0.34 -23.88 -16.44
CA LEU A 251 -0.68 -22.45 -16.48
C LEU A 251 -1.38 -21.95 -15.21
N GLY A 252 -1.95 -22.85 -14.38
CA GLY A 252 -2.67 -22.48 -13.17
C GLY A 252 -1.88 -21.58 -12.22
N PRO A 253 -0.62 -21.90 -11.86
CA PRO A 253 0.20 -21.05 -10.97
C PRO A 253 0.29 -19.60 -11.44
N VAL A 254 0.56 -19.39 -12.73
CA VAL A 254 0.69 -18.06 -13.35
C VAL A 254 -0.61 -17.26 -13.23
N PHE A 255 -1.75 -17.89 -13.51
CA PHE A 255 -3.04 -17.20 -13.44
C PHE A 255 -3.50 -16.93 -12.01
N PHE A 256 -3.23 -17.86 -11.07
CA PHE A 256 -3.52 -17.62 -9.65
C PHE A 256 -2.61 -16.53 -9.05
N PHE A 257 -1.34 -16.48 -9.46
CA PHE A 257 -0.43 -15.37 -9.16
C PHE A 257 -1.04 -14.04 -9.62
N CYS A 258 -1.49 -13.96 -10.88
CA CYS A 258 -2.10 -12.75 -11.42
C CYS A 258 -3.33 -12.28 -10.61
N CYS A 259 -4.16 -13.20 -10.11
CA CYS A 259 -5.32 -12.85 -9.27
C CYS A 259 -4.91 -12.05 -8.02
N ILE A 260 -3.87 -12.52 -7.33
CA ILE A 260 -3.39 -11.92 -6.07
C ILE A 260 -2.57 -10.65 -6.33
N MET A 261 -1.89 -10.56 -7.48
CA MET A 261 -1.12 -9.37 -7.86
C MET A 261 -1.98 -8.12 -8.06
N VAL A 262 -3.22 -8.29 -8.50
CA VAL A 262 -4.18 -7.18 -8.57
C VAL A 262 -4.42 -6.58 -7.18
N ILE A 263 -4.55 -7.41 -6.14
CA ILE A 263 -4.71 -6.94 -4.76
C ILE A 263 -3.43 -6.24 -4.29
N PHE A 264 -2.26 -6.85 -4.55
CA PHE A 264 -0.95 -6.28 -4.23
C PHE A 264 -0.76 -4.84 -4.76
N ILE A 265 -1.01 -4.62 -6.05
CA ILE A 265 -0.83 -3.30 -6.70
C ILE A 265 -1.76 -2.25 -6.07
N ASN A 266 -3.02 -2.62 -5.80
CA ASN A 266 -3.99 -1.69 -5.24
C ASN A 266 -3.67 -1.33 -3.79
N VAL A 267 -3.23 -2.30 -2.98
CA VAL A 267 -2.77 -2.05 -1.59
C VAL A 267 -1.55 -1.13 -1.59
N LEU A 268 -0.59 -1.37 -2.49
CA LEU A 268 0.57 -0.49 -2.66
C LEU A 268 0.15 0.94 -3.03
N SER A 269 -0.76 1.08 -4.00
CA SER A 269 -1.29 2.38 -4.44
C SER A 269 -1.94 3.14 -3.29
N GLN A 270 -2.79 2.48 -2.52
CA GLN A 270 -3.54 3.10 -1.42
C GLN A 270 -2.60 3.66 -0.34
N ILE A 271 -1.60 2.88 0.07
CA ILE A 271 -0.65 3.32 1.11
C ILE A 271 0.22 4.46 0.60
N LEU A 272 0.68 4.39 -0.65
CA LEU A 272 1.45 5.47 -1.24
C LEU A 272 0.63 6.75 -1.41
N GLU A 273 -0.67 6.64 -1.70
CA GLU A 273 -1.56 7.79 -1.81
C GLU A 273 -1.77 8.46 -0.44
N GLU A 274 -1.95 7.68 0.63
CA GLU A 274 -2.02 8.22 1.99
C GLU A 274 -0.70 8.90 2.42
N LYS A 275 0.44 8.35 1.98
CA LYS A 275 1.77 8.91 2.23
C LYS A 275 1.99 10.21 1.46
N GLU A 276 1.65 10.24 0.18
CA GLU A 276 1.78 11.43 -0.69
C GLU A 276 0.86 12.57 -0.25
N LYS A 277 -0.36 12.27 0.19
CA LYS A 277 -1.31 13.24 0.77
C LYS A 277 -0.99 13.62 2.22
N LYS A 278 0.07 13.04 2.82
CA LYS A 278 0.51 13.30 4.20
C LYS A 278 -0.54 12.95 5.27
N LEU A 279 -1.52 12.11 4.93
CA LEU A 279 -2.64 11.73 5.80
C LEU A 279 -2.14 10.98 7.04
N ARG A 280 -1.20 10.06 6.84
CA ARG A 280 -0.56 9.32 7.94
C ARG A 280 0.10 10.25 8.95
N ILE A 281 0.89 11.20 8.47
CA ILE A 281 1.63 12.14 9.33
C ILE A 281 0.64 13.05 10.09
N GLY A 282 -0.42 13.52 9.43
CA GLY A 282 -1.49 14.27 10.08
C GLY A 282 -2.10 13.51 11.27
N MET A 283 -2.39 12.21 11.10
CA MET A 283 -2.89 11.38 12.20
C MET A 283 -1.85 11.16 13.31
N GLU A 284 -0.58 10.95 12.97
CA GLU A 284 0.50 10.76 13.96
C GLU A 284 0.72 12.02 14.81
N VAL A 285 0.64 13.22 14.21
CA VAL A 285 0.71 14.49 14.94
C VAL A 285 -0.48 14.66 15.89
N MET A 286 -1.64 14.14 15.53
CA MET A 286 -2.83 14.12 16.39
C MET A 286 -2.80 13.00 17.45
N GLY A 287 -1.73 12.19 17.52
CA GLY A 287 -1.52 11.20 18.58
C GLY A 287 -1.77 9.74 18.19
N LEU A 288 -1.93 9.44 16.89
CA LEU A 288 -1.95 8.06 16.40
C LEU A 288 -0.58 7.40 16.61
N ARG A 289 -0.56 6.18 17.16
CA ARG A 289 0.65 5.37 17.25
C ARG A 289 0.97 4.71 15.89
N PRO A 290 2.22 4.72 15.40
CA PRO A 290 2.58 4.12 14.11
C PRO A 290 2.25 2.63 13.99
N SER A 291 2.37 1.85 15.09
CA SER A 291 2.03 0.42 15.08
C SER A 291 0.56 0.15 14.79
N VAL A 292 -0.33 1.03 15.23
CA VAL A 292 -1.78 0.91 15.03
C VAL A 292 -2.16 1.14 13.57
N TYR A 293 -1.46 2.05 12.91
CA TYR A 293 -1.63 2.29 11.48
C TYR A 293 -1.37 1.01 10.67
N TRP A 294 -0.21 0.37 10.89
CA TRP A 294 0.17 -0.85 10.17
C TRP A 294 -0.73 -2.03 10.51
N LEU A 295 -1.07 -2.24 11.80
CA LEU A 295 -1.98 -3.31 12.21
C LEU A 295 -3.38 -3.15 11.61
N SER A 296 -3.93 -1.92 11.59
CA SER A 296 -5.24 -1.64 11.00
C SER A 296 -5.25 -1.99 9.50
N HIS A 297 -4.22 -1.58 8.76
CA HIS A 297 -4.10 -1.93 7.33
C HIS A 297 -3.91 -3.43 7.13
N PHE A 298 -3.10 -4.09 7.97
CA PHE A 298 -2.90 -5.54 7.91
C PHE A 298 -4.23 -6.28 8.07
N PHE A 299 -5.02 -6.00 9.12
CA PHE A 299 -6.30 -6.69 9.34
C PHE A 299 -7.33 -6.40 8.24
N THR A 300 -7.43 -5.15 7.79
CA THR A 300 -8.41 -4.79 6.75
C THR A 300 -8.07 -5.47 5.41
N ASN A 301 -6.79 -5.49 5.04
CA ASN A 301 -6.34 -6.15 3.80
C ASN A 301 -6.34 -7.68 3.93
N SER A 302 -6.07 -8.23 5.12
CA SER A 302 -6.20 -9.67 5.39
C SER A 302 -7.62 -10.15 5.18
N PHE A 303 -8.62 -9.37 5.60
CA PHE A 303 -10.03 -9.69 5.35
C PHE A 303 -10.36 -9.69 3.85
N LEU A 304 -9.82 -8.75 3.08
CA LEU A 304 -9.97 -8.71 1.63
C LEU A 304 -9.37 -9.96 0.96
N VAL A 305 -8.15 -10.34 1.34
CA VAL A 305 -7.48 -11.56 0.85
C VAL A 305 -8.27 -12.81 1.25
N PHE A 306 -8.83 -12.85 2.47
CA PHE A 306 -9.69 -13.94 2.93
C PHE A 306 -10.90 -14.14 2.00
N VAL A 307 -11.61 -13.05 1.68
CA VAL A 307 -12.75 -13.09 0.75
C VAL A 307 -12.30 -13.52 -0.65
N SER A 308 -11.21 -12.96 -1.17
CA SER A 308 -10.70 -13.32 -2.49
C SER A 308 -10.28 -14.80 -2.58
N ALA A 309 -9.62 -15.35 -1.56
CA ALA A 309 -9.22 -16.76 -1.52
C ALA A 309 -10.45 -17.69 -1.56
N TRP A 310 -11.50 -17.39 -0.80
CA TRP A 310 -12.76 -18.15 -0.85
C TRP A 310 -13.44 -18.05 -2.22
N VAL A 311 -13.44 -16.88 -2.84
CA VAL A 311 -14.02 -16.69 -4.17
C VAL A 311 -13.25 -17.49 -5.22
N THR A 312 -11.92 -17.47 -5.20
CA THR A 312 -11.08 -18.27 -6.10
C THR A 312 -11.36 -19.77 -5.94
N VAL A 313 -11.48 -20.27 -4.71
CA VAL A 313 -11.81 -21.67 -4.42
C VAL A 313 -13.22 -22.03 -4.91
N ALA A 314 -14.22 -21.18 -4.61
CA ALA A 314 -15.60 -21.40 -5.03
C ALA A 314 -15.74 -21.42 -6.56
N LEU A 315 -15.06 -20.50 -7.26
CA LEU A 315 -15.02 -20.49 -8.72
C LEU A 315 -14.31 -21.73 -9.28
N GLY A 316 -13.22 -22.18 -8.67
CA GLY A 316 -12.52 -23.39 -9.09
C GLY A 316 -13.36 -24.65 -8.99
N VAL A 317 -14.17 -24.77 -7.92
CA VAL A 317 -15.15 -25.84 -7.78
C VAL A 317 -16.29 -25.69 -8.79
N ALA A 318 -16.80 -24.47 -9.02
CA ALA A 318 -17.89 -24.22 -9.95
C ALA A 318 -17.53 -24.54 -11.42
N PHE A 319 -16.30 -24.24 -11.84
CA PHE A 319 -15.79 -24.62 -13.17
C PHE A 319 -15.41 -26.11 -13.29
N GLY A 320 -15.46 -26.87 -12.19
CA GLY A 320 -15.25 -28.32 -12.20
C GLY A 320 -13.79 -28.75 -12.35
N PHE A 321 -12.82 -27.87 -12.07
CA PHE A 321 -11.40 -28.23 -12.16
C PHE A 321 -11.06 -29.34 -11.15
N LYS A 322 -10.39 -30.42 -11.60
CA LYS A 322 -10.06 -31.55 -10.72
C LYS A 322 -9.09 -31.16 -9.61
N ALA A 323 -8.24 -30.16 -9.87
CA ALA A 323 -7.36 -29.54 -8.88
C ALA A 323 -8.10 -28.92 -7.67
N PHE A 324 -9.38 -28.56 -7.81
CA PHE A 324 -10.19 -28.01 -6.71
C PHE A 324 -11.19 -29.02 -6.15
N THR A 325 -11.73 -29.90 -6.99
CA THR A 325 -12.76 -30.87 -6.59
C THR A 325 -12.18 -32.11 -5.90
N LYS A 326 -10.94 -32.50 -6.22
CA LYS A 326 -10.29 -33.68 -5.63
C LYS A 326 -9.37 -33.37 -4.45
N ALA A 327 -8.94 -32.11 -4.27
CA ALA A 327 -8.13 -31.72 -3.11
C ALA A 327 -8.99 -31.29 -1.94
N ASN A 328 -8.40 -31.33 -0.75
CA ASN A 328 -9.03 -30.76 0.43
C ASN A 328 -9.18 -29.23 0.28
N ILE A 329 -10.44 -28.76 0.26
CA ILE A 329 -10.83 -27.35 0.08
C ILE A 329 -10.08 -26.43 1.05
N PHE A 330 -9.91 -26.84 2.30
CA PHE A 330 -9.26 -26.02 3.32
C PHE A 330 -7.76 -25.82 3.05
N VAL A 331 -7.08 -26.80 2.46
CA VAL A 331 -5.66 -26.71 2.11
C VAL A 331 -5.44 -25.70 0.99
N ILE A 332 -6.30 -25.76 -0.03
CA ILE A 332 -6.26 -24.82 -1.16
C ILE A 332 -6.56 -23.40 -0.67
N PHE A 333 -7.59 -23.25 0.16
CA PHE A 333 -7.95 -21.97 0.78
C PHE A 333 -6.76 -21.40 1.57
N LEU A 334 -6.17 -22.20 2.46
CA LEU A 334 -5.04 -21.77 3.30
C LEU A 334 -3.85 -21.32 2.46
N THR A 335 -3.64 -21.96 1.31
CA THR A 335 -2.57 -21.62 0.37
C THR A 335 -2.77 -20.26 -0.25
N PHE A 336 -3.93 -20.02 -0.88
CA PHE A 336 -4.22 -18.72 -1.49
C PHE A 336 -4.27 -17.61 -0.44
N PHE A 337 -4.76 -17.93 0.76
CA PHE A 337 -4.79 -16.98 1.86
C PHE A 337 -3.38 -16.59 2.33
N LEU A 338 -2.51 -17.56 2.65
CA LEU A 338 -1.14 -17.28 3.10
C LEU A 338 -0.29 -16.62 2.02
N PHE A 339 -0.43 -17.06 0.77
CA PHE A 339 0.25 -16.44 -0.37
C PHE A 339 -0.21 -14.98 -0.56
N GLY A 340 -1.52 -14.73 -0.52
CA GLY A 340 -2.06 -13.37 -0.59
C GLY A 340 -1.62 -12.48 0.58
N LEU A 341 -1.54 -13.03 1.80
CA LEU A 341 -1.01 -12.31 2.96
C LEU A 341 0.47 -11.95 2.80
N SER A 342 1.30 -12.88 2.31
CA SER A 342 2.71 -12.62 2.02
C SER A 342 2.86 -11.45 1.04
N MET A 343 2.06 -11.44 -0.03
CA MET A 343 2.07 -10.35 -1.02
C MET A 343 1.59 -9.01 -0.44
N VAL A 344 0.59 -8.99 0.42
CA VAL A 344 0.14 -7.76 1.10
C VAL A 344 1.25 -7.17 1.97
N VAL A 345 1.96 -7.99 2.75
CA VAL A 345 3.06 -7.51 3.59
C VAL A 345 4.26 -7.11 2.75
N PHE A 346 4.50 -7.77 1.61
CA PHE A 346 5.49 -7.32 0.64
C PHE A 346 5.13 -5.94 0.04
N ALA A 347 3.85 -5.65 -0.21
CA ALA A 347 3.40 -4.31 -0.60
C ALA A 347 3.70 -3.26 0.48
N PHE A 348 3.52 -3.62 1.76
CA PHE A 348 3.84 -2.74 2.88
C PHE A 348 5.34 -2.41 2.88
N PHE A 349 6.19 -3.41 2.73
CA PHE A 349 7.63 -3.23 2.61
C PHE A 349 7.98 -2.29 1.45
N LEU A 350 7.46 -2.55 0.25
CA LEU A 350 7.74 -1.74 -0.93
C LEU A 350 7.26 -0.29 -0.76
N SER A 351 6.13 -0.08 -0.08
CA SER A 351 5.59 1.26 0.21
C SER A 351 6.50 2.11 1.12
N THR A 352 7.37 1.49 1.92
CA THR A 352 8.33 2.24 2.76
C THR A 352 9.40 2.94 1.93
N LEU A 353 9.80 2.35 0.79
CA LEU A 353 10.88 2.83 -0.06
C LEU A 353 10.50 4.04 -0.94
N PHE A 354 9.22 4.16 -1.29
CA PHE A 354 8.74 5.21 -2.21
C PHE A 354 7.94 6.29 -1.47
N GLN A 355 8.08 7.53 -1.93
CA GLN A 355 7.29 8.68 -1.43
C GLN A 355 6.20 9.11 -2.43
N LYS A 356 6.36 8.76 -3.71
CA LYS A 356 5.44 9.13 -4.79
C LYS A 356 4.68 7.90 -5.29
N VAL A 357 3.38 8.05 -5.54
CA VAL A 357 2.50 6.96 -5.99
C VAL A 357 2.98 6.39 -7.33
N GLN A 358 3.24 7.25 -8.32
CA GLN A 358 3.60 6.83 -9.67
C GLN A 358 4.89 5.99 -9.69
N ALA A 359 5.94 6.43 -8.98
CA ALA A 359 7.21 5.71 -8.91
C ALA A 359 7.04 4.32 -8.26
N GLY A 360 6.26 4.23 -7.18
CA GLY A 360 5.98 2.94 -6.54
C GLY A 360 5.13 2.01 -7.41
N LEU A 361 4.16 2.54 -8.16
CA LEU A 361 3.37 1.75 -9.10
C LEU A 361 4.21 1.19 -10.25
N PHE A 362 5.12 1.98 -10.83
CA PHE A 362 6.03 1.48 -11.87
C PHE A 362 6.88 0.31 -11.38
N VAL A 363 7.43 0.41 -10.16
CA VAL A 363 8.21 -0.67 -9.56
C VAL A 363 7.32 -1.87 -9.21
N GLY A 364 6.11 -1.65 -8.69
CA GLY A 364 5.14 -2.71 -8.42
C GLY A 364 4.76 -3.50 -9.68
N ILE A 365 4.54 -2.82 -10.81
CA ILE A 365 4.28 -3.46 -12.11
C ILE A 365 5.53 -4.22 -12.60
N PHE A 366 6.73 -3.68 -12.39
CA PHE A 366 7.97 -4.37 -12.76
C PHE A 366 8.18 -5.64 -11.94
N VAL A 367 7.90 -5.61 -10.63
CA VAL A 367 7.86 -6.80 -9.77
C VAL A 367 6.84 -7.81 -10.29
N PHE A 368 5.65 -7.36 -10.70
CA PHE A 368 4.63 -8.23 -11.26
C PHE A 368 5.11 -8.94 -12.54
N ILE A 369 5.71 -8.19 -13.48
CA ILE A 369 6.24 -8.75 -14.74
C ILE A 369 7.39 -9.72 -14.48
N ILE A 370 8.35 -9.34 -13.62
CA ILE A 370 9.47 -10.23 -13.26
C ILE A 370 8.94 -11.49 -12.57
N GLY A 371 8.01 -11.35 -11.64
CA GLY A 371 7.39 -12.50 -10.96
C GLY A 371 6.74 -13.45 -11.95
N LEU A 372 5.97 -12.92 -12.91
CA LEU A 372 5.32 -13.70 -13.96
C LEU A 372 6.33 -14.43 -14.84
N LEU A 373 7.41 -13.75 -15.28
CA LEU A 373 8.47 -14.36 -16.08
C LEU A 373 9.24 -15.42 -15.29
N PHE A 374 9.48 -15.17 -14.00
CA PHE A 374 10.20 -16.07 -13.11
C PHE A 374 9.40 -17.35 -12.84
N GLU A 375 8.10 -17.23 -12.55
CA GLU A 375 7.22 -18.40 -12.43
C GLU A 375 7.17 -19.17 -13.75
N SER A 376 6.94 -18.49 -14.88
CA SER A 376 6.91 -19.13 -16.20
C SER A 376 8.22 -19.88 -16.52
N PHE A 377 9.37 -19.34 -16.10
CA PHE A 377 10.67 -19.98 -16.28
C PHE A 377 10.84 -21.21 -15.39
N ILE A 378 10.49 -21.12 -14.10
CA ILE A 378 10.59 -22.26 -13.17
C ILE A 378 9.73 -23.43 -13.65
N PHE A 379 8.48 -23.15 -14.05
CA PHE A 379 7.52 -24.15 -14.50
C PHE A 379 7.71 -24.60 -15.96
N SER A 380 8.72 -24.07 -16.68
CA SER A 380 8.95 -24.41 -18.10
C SER A 380 9.55 -25.80 -18.32
N SER A 381 10.37 -26.30 -17.39
CA SER A 381 11.00 -27.63 -17.52
C SER A 381 11.25 -28.28 -16.16
N SER A 382 11.24 -29.62 -16.13
CA SER A 382 11.57 -30.40 -14.92
C SER A 382 13.03 -30.23 -14.49
N TYR A 383 13.94 -29.94 -15.43
CA TYR A 383 15.35 -29.71 -15.15
C TYR A 383 15.59 -28.33 -14.50
N THR A 384 14.90 -27.27 -14.97
CA THR A 384 14.94 -25.96 -14.31
C THR A 384 14.38 -26.05 -12.90
N GLY A 385 13.25 -26.72 -12.71
CA GLY A 385 12.70 -27.02 -11.38
C GLY A 385 13.74 -27.69 -10.47
N TYR A 386 14.38 -28.76 -10.95
CA TYR A 386 15.44 -29.49 -10.24
C TYR A 386 16.60 -28.60 -9.77
N ILE A 387 17.11 -27.70 -10.61
CA ILE A 387 18.19 -26.77 -10.22
C ILE A 387 17.75 -25.87 -9.07
N TRP A 388 16.50 -25.39 -9.11
CA TRP A 388 15.94 -24.55 -8.05
C TRP A 388 15.59 -25.32 -6.76
N TYR A 389 15.48 -26.66 -6.82
CA TYR A 389 15.36 -27.53 -5.64
C TYR A 389 16.72 -27.84 -4.98
N LYS A 390 17.83 -27.77 -5.73
CA LYS A 390 19.16 -28.15 -5.27
C LYS A 390 19.83 -27.16 -4.28
N PRO A 391 19.37 -25.91 -4.10
CA PRO A 391 19.77 -25.07 -2.97
C PRO A 391 18.66 -24.91 -1.92
N THR A 392 19.07 -24.49 -0.73
CA THR A 392 18.29 -24.02 0.44
C THR A 392 17.41 -22.78 0.16
N MET A 393 16.84 -22.64 -1.04
CA MET A 393 15.97 -21.53 -1.43
C MET A 393 14.49 -21.95 -1.46
N PRO A 394 13.57 -21.06 -1.07
CA PRO A 394 12.14 -21.30 -1.14
C PRO A 394 11.66 -21.35 -2.59
N VAL A 395 10.98 -22.44 -2.99
CA VAL A 395 10.16 -22.46 -4.20
C VAL A 395 8.71 -22.70 -3.80
N ILE A 396 7.81 -21.88 -4.34
CA ILE A 396 6.36 -22.02 -4.19
C ILE A 396 5.93 -23.31 -4.89
N PHE A 397 5.51 -24.31 -4.12
CA PHE A 397 5.10 -25.61 -4.63
C PHE A 397 3.70 -25.49 -5.24
N SER A 398 3.54 -25.82 -6.53
CA SER A 398 2.23 -25.76 -7.19
C SER A 398 1.29 -26.85 -6.66
N ILE A 399 0.28 -26.45 -5.88
CA ILE A 399 -0.76 -27.36 -5.36
C ILE A 399 -1.57 -28.01 -6.50
N SER A 400 -1.64 -27.36 -7.66
CA SER A 400 -2.27 -27.91 -8.87
C SER A 400 -1.67 -29.25 -9.29
N ASN A 401 -0.38 -29.50 -9.00
CA ASN A 401 0.33 -30.71 -9.40
C ASN A 401 0.07 -31.89 -8.44
N LEU A 402 -0.10 -31.62 -7.14
CA LEU A 402 -0.32 -32.65 -6.10
C LEU A 402 -1.72 -33.28 -6.12
N THR A 403 -2.72 -32.57 -6.63
CA THR A 403 -4.14 -32.93 -6.39
C THR A 403 -4.61 -34.14 -7.22
N ASN A 404 -3.97 -34.42 -8.35
CA ASN A 404 -4.48 -35.37 -9.35
C ASN A 404 -3.79 -36.75 -9.36
N GLY A 405 -2.81 -37.00 -8.49
CA GLY A 405 -2.22 -38.34 -8.33
C GLY A 405 -1.49 -38.88 -9.57
N ARG A 406 -0.71 -38.02 -10.24
CA ARG A 406 0.13 -38.35 -11.42
C ARG A 406 1.41 -37.49 -11.40
N ILE A 407 2.33 -37.82 -12.32
CA ILE A 407 3.68 -37.26 -12.46
C ILE A 407 3.66 -35.73 -12.35
N ASP A 408 4.32 -35.18 -11.33
CA ASP A 408 4.57 -33.74 -11.21
C ASP A 408 5.54 -33.32 -12.32
N SER A 409 5.13 -32.43 -13.23
CA SER A 409 5.95 -31.96 -14.35
C SER A 409 7.22 -31.23 -13.91
N LEU A 410 7.29 -30.76 -12.66
CA LEU A 410 8.45 -30.05 -12.12
C LEU A 410 9.55 -30.98 -11.60
N THR A 411 9.17 -32.14 -11.05
CA THR A 411 10.09 -33.08 -10.39
C THR A 411 10.09 -34.46 -11.04
N ASN A 412 9.23 -34.66 -12.03
CA ASN A 412 8.87 -35.96 -12.61
C ASN A 412 8.55 -37.03 -11.54
N THR A 413 8.04 -36.62 -10.38
CA THR A 413 7.69 -37.55 -9.29
C THR A 413 6.25 -38.03 -9.40
N ALA A 414 6.05 -39.34 -9.30
CA ALA A 414 4.72 -39.93 -9.36
C ALA A 414 4.06 -39.93 -7.96
N VAL A 415 3.07 -39.07 -7.74
CA VAL A 415 2.27 -39.05 -6.50
C VAL A 415 1.18 -40.12 -6.60
N ALA A 416 1.10 -41.02 -5.60
CA ALA A 416 0.11 -42.09 -5.59
C ALA A 416 -1.30 -41.58 -5.20
N GLY A 417 -2.29 -41.83 -6.07
CA GLY A 417 -3.72 -41.83 -5.74
C GLY A 417 -4.46 -40.48 -5.94
N PRO A 418 -5.79 -40.52 -6.17
CA PRO A 418 -6.57 -39.30 -6.42
C PRO A 418 -6.85 -38.53 -5.11
N GLY A 419 -6.42 -37.27 -5.08
CA GLY A 419 -6.75 -36.30 -4.03
C GLY A 419 -5.62 -36.01 -3.05
N LEU A 420 -5.60 -34.79 -2.50
CA LEU A 420 -4.66 -34.35 -1.48
C LEU A 420 -5.36 -34.27 -0.11
N PRO A 421 -5.28 -35.32 0.73
CA PRO A 421 -5.76 -35.26 2.10
C PRO A 421 -4.77 -34.47 2.98
N TRP A 422 -5.27 -33.91 4.09
CA TRP A 422 -4.46 -33.09 5.02
C TRP A 422 -3.21 -33.81 5.55
N SER A 423 -3.31 -35.12 5.78
CA SER A 423 -2.19 -35.94 6.26
C SER A 423 -1.04 -36.04 5.26
N LEU A 424 -1.31 -35.95 3.95
CA LEU A 424 -0.31 -36.09 2.89
C LEU A 424 0.60 -34.85 2.78
N ILE A 425 0.22 -33.73 3.40
CA ILE A 425 0.99 -32.47 3.41
C ILE A 425 2.29 -32.63 4.21
N TYR A 426 2.29 -33.53 5.20
CA TYR A 426 3.44 -33.79 6.09
C TYR A 426 4.30 -34.95 5.61
N SER A 427 3.77 -35.84 4.76
CA SER A 427 4.52 -36.96 4.22
C SER A 427 5.40 -36.51 3.06
N GLN A 428 6.65 -36.98 3.06
CA GLN A 428 7.52 -36.88 1.89
C GLN A 428 7.09 -37.91 0.84
N ILE A 429 7.26 -37.57 -0.43
CA ILE A 429 7.03 -38.51 -1.53
C ILE A 429 8.08 -39.63 -1.43
N PRO A 430 7.68 -40.92 -1.44
CA PRO A 430 8.64 -42.03 -1.34
C PRO A 430 9.68 -42.00 -2.47
N SER A 431 10.93 -42.35 -2.16
CA SER A 431 12.07 -42.33 -3.09
C SER A 431 11.87 -43.19 -4.34
N ASP A 432 11.02 -44.21 -4.26
CA ASP A 432 10.71 -45.13 -5.37
C ASP A 432 9.97 -44.46 -6.53
N TYR A 433 9.43 -43.27 -6.30
CA TYR A 433 8.73 -42.46 -7.31
C TYR A 433 9.57 -41.28 -7.83
N THR A 434 10.86 -41.21 -7.46
CA THR A 434 11.80 -40.15 -7.91
C THR A 434 12.72 -40.66 -9.01
N ILE A 435 12.91 -39.89 -10.08
CA ILE A 435 13.82 -40.25 -11.19
C ILE A 435 15.23 -39.73 -10.91
N THR A 436 16.24 -40.55 -11.17
CA THR A 436 17.66 -40.15 -11.11
C THR A 436 18.01 -39.30 -12.33
N TYR A 437 18.44 -38.05 -12.13
CA TYR A 437 18.90 -37.17 -13.21
C TYR A 437 20.28 -37.63 -13.74
N SER A 438 20.72 -37.10 -14.89
CA SER A 438 21.97 -37.48 -15.58
C SER A 438 23.23 -37.43 -14.70
N ASP A 439 23.20 -36.66 -13.61
CA ASP A 439 24.30 -36.50 -12.64
C ASP A 439 24.32 -37.57 -11.54
N GLY A 440 23.43 -38.57 -11.57
CA GLY A 440 23.37 -39.65 -10.58
C GLY A 440 22.76 -39.26 -9.22
N ILE A 441 22.22 -38.04 -9.09
CA ILE A 441 21.60 -37.51 -7.86
C ILE A 441 20.09 -37.46 -8.05
N SER A 442 19.33 -38.07 -7.15
CA SER A 442 17.87 -37.97 -7.08
C SER A 442 17.46 -36.77 -6.23
N ALA A 443 16.68 -35.84 -6.78
CA ALA A 443 16.04 -34.81 -5.95
C ALA A 443 14.88 -35.43 -5.17
N VAL A 444 15.01 -35.45 -3.85
CA VAL A 444 13.88 -35.75 -2.97
C VAL A 444 13.14 -34.44 -2.71
N PRO A 445 11.91 -34.26 -3.23
CA PRO A 445 11.16 -33.04 -2.96
C PRO A 445 10.82 -32.95 -1.45
N PRO A 446 10.95 -31.76 -0.84
CA PRO A 446 10.54 -31.57 0.55
C PRO A 446 9.03 -31.75 0.70
N ALA A 447 8.59 -32.03 1.92
CA ALA A 447 7.16 -32.17 2.21
C ALA A 447 6.40 -30.86 1.87
N PRO A 448 5.17 -30.94 1.30
CA PRO A 448 4.39 -29.76 0.91
C PRO A 448 4.17 -28.72 2.03
N VAL A 449 4.18 -29.15 3.30
CA VAL A 449 4.10 -28.26 4.47
C VAL A 449 5.18 -27.17 4.47
N MET A 450 6.35 -27.42 3.88
CA MET A 450 7.44 -26.44 3.83
C MET A 450 7.02 -25.14 3.12
N MET A 451 6.13 -25.20 2.14
CA MET A 451 5.61 -24.00 1.48
C MET A 451 4.90 -23.07 2.46
N PHE A 452 4.12 -23.62 3.41
CA PHE A 452 3.45 -22.80 4.42
C PHE A 452 4.42 -22.17 5.40
N TYR A 453 5.49 -22.90 5.78
CA TYR A 453 6.54 -22.32 6.59
C TYR A 453 7.24 -21.17 5.88
N TRP A 454 7.53 -21.31 4.59
CA TRP A 454 8.12 -20.23 3.79
C TRP A 454 7.22 -19.00 3.68
N PHE A 455 5.93 -19.18 3.39
CA PHE A 455 4.99 -18.04 3.40
C PHE A 455 4.90 -17.37 4.77
N LEU A 456 4.90 -18.15 5.86
CA LEU A 456 4.89 -17.59 7.20
C LEU A 456 6.19 -16.83 7.51
N THR A 457 7.35 -17.37 7.09
CA THR A 457 8.63 -16.68 7.24
C THR A 457 8.69 -15.40 6.43
N ASP A 458 8.15 -15.38 5.21
CA ASP A 458 8.10 -14.18 4.37
C ASP A 458 7.22 -13.10 5.00
N ILE A 459 6.05 -13.47 5.52
CA ILE A 459 5.17 -12.55 6.25
C ILE A 459 5.91 -11.91 7.42
N ILE A 460 6.59 -12.72 8.25
CA ILE A 460 7.34 -12.21 9.40
C ILE A 460 8.52 -11.34 8.95
N PHE A 461 9.28 -11.80 7.96
CA PHE A 461 10.46 -11.13 7.46
C PHE A 461 10.12 -9.75 6.87
N TYR A 462 9.15 -9.68 5.96
CA TYR A 462 8.73 -8.40 5.37
C TYR A 462 8.02 -7.51 6.39
N ALA A 463 7.34 -8.04 7.40
CA ALA A 463 6.77 -7.23 8.48
C ALA A 463 7.86 -6.57 9.33
N ILE A 464 8.91 -7.31 9.70
CA ILE A 464 10.07 -6.78 10.42
C ILE A 464 10.79 -5.73 9.55
N LEU A 465 10.98 -6.01 8.26
CA LEU A 465 11.64 -5.09 7.34
C LEU A 465 10.84 -3.81 7.14
N THR A 466 9.51 -3.92 7.03
CA THR A 466 8.59 -2.77 6.99
C THR A 466 8.74 -1.93 8.25
N TRP A 467 8.67 -2.54 9.43
CA TRP A 467 8.81 -1.83 10.70
C TRP A 467 10.18 -1.14 10.84
N TYR A 468 11.26 -1.82 10.47
CA TYR A 468 12.62 -1.28 10.54
C TYR A 468 12.83 -0.11 9.57
N LEU A 469 12.49 -0.30 8.29
CA LEU A 469 12.72 0.75 7.27
C LEU A 469 11.81 1.95 7.45
N ASP A 470 10.58 1.78 7.92
CA ASP A 470 9.68 2.88 8.24
C ASP A 470 10.23 3.79 9.36
N CYS A 471 11.04 3.23 10.27
CA CYS A 471 11.70 3.99 11.34
C CYS A 471 13.03 4.63 10.90
N VAL A 472 13.76 3.98 9.98
CA VAL A 472 15.14 4.36 9.59
C VAL A 472 15.16 5.27 8.35
N ILE A 473 14.25 5.08 7.41
CA ILE A 473 14.15 5.93 6.22
C ILE A 473 13.48 7.23 6.64
N ALA A 474 14.16 8.34 6.39
CA ALA A 474 13.61 9.66 6.70
C ALA A 474 12.36 9.92 5.86
N ASN A 475 11.25 10.20 6.50
CA ASN A 475 10.08 10.77 5.85
C ASN A 475 10.42 12.18 5.33
N GLU A 476 9.57 12.76 4.47
CA GLU A 476 9.78 14.09 3.83
C GLU A 476 10.11 15.21 4.83
N PHE A 477 9.70 15.07 6.11
CA PHE A 477 9.99 16.03 7.18
C PHE A 477 11.19 15.66 8.07
N GLY A 478 11.92 14.58 7.77
CA GLY A 478 13.24 14.33 8.34
C GLY A 478 13.30 13.66 9.71
N TYR A 479 12.19 13.20 10.29
CA TYR A 479 12.24 12.34 11.49
C TYR A 479 12.87 11.00 11.11
N LYS A 480 14.02 10.68 11.70
CA LYS A 480 14.77 9.44 11.48
C LYS A 480 15.29 8.95 12.81
N LEU A 481 14.96 7.72 13.16
CA LEU A 481 15.60 7.04 14.28
C LEU A 481 17.00 6.56 13.84
N PRO A 482 17.98 6.52 14.76
CA PRO A 482 19.30 5.99 14.44
C PRO A 482 19.20 4.52 14.03
N TYR A 483 20.13 4.02 13.19
CA TYR A 483 20.06 2.65 12.65
C TYR A 483 20.02 1.56 13.74
N ASN A 484 20.62 1.83 14.90
CA ASN A 484 20.66 0.94 16.05
C ASN A 484 19.49 1.13 17.02
N PHE A 485 18.43 1.87 16.65
CA PHE A 485 17.29 2.14 17.52
C PHE A 485 16.67 0.88 18.18
N PRO A 486 16.56 -0.30 17.52
CA PRO A 486 15.92 -1.46 18.14
C PRO A 486 16.68 -1.98 19.37
N PHE A 487 17.97 -1.70 19.46
CA PHE A 487 18.83 -2.13 20.57
C PHE A 487 18.91 -1.11 21.70
N THR A 488 18.29 0.07 21.54
CA THR A 488 18.27 1.11 22.57
C THR A 488 17.10 0.89 23.54
N SER A 489 17.39 0.81 24.84
CA SER A 489 16.36 0.62 25.87
C SER A 489 15.37 1.79 25.99
N SER A 490 15.73 2.96 25.46
CA SER A 490 14.87 4.15 25.38
C SER A 490 13.70 3.93 24.40
N TYR A 491 13.93 3.27 23.27
CA TYR A 491 12.87 3.00 22.28
C TYR A 491 11.74 2.12 22.84
N TRP A 492 12.10 1.08 23.61
CA TRP A 492 11.14 0.15 24.22
C TRP A 492 10.47 0.70 25.48
N GLY A 493 10.77 1.94 25.88
CA GLY A 493 10.15 2.57 27.04
C GLY A 493 10.52 1.91 28.37
N LEU A 494 11.65 1.19 28.45
CA LEU A 494 12.08 0.51 29.68
C LEU A 494 12.71 1.48 30.71
N ASN A 495 12.94 2.75 30.37
CA ASN A 495 13.63 3.75 31.22
C ASN A 495 12.91 5.11 31.37
N VAL A 496 11.57 5.15 31.32
CA VAL A 496 10.77 6.41 31.34
C VAL A 496 11.10 7.35 32.51
N LYS A 497 11.45 6.82 33.70
CA LYS A 497 11.76 7.65 34.88
C LYS A 497 13.11 8.36 34.83
N ARG A 498 14.10 7.83 34.10
CA ARG A 498 15.40 8.49 33.90
C ARG A 498 15.28 9.61 32.87
N ASP A 499 14.47 9.40 31.83
CA ASP A 499 14.34 10.30 30.69
C ASP A 499 13.73 11.68 31.06
N MET A 500 12.79 11.76 32.02
CA MET A 500 12.25 13.05 32.47
C MET A 500 13.26 13.91 33.25
N VAL A 501 14.10 13.27 34.08
CA VAL A 501 15.15 13.97 34.84
C VAL A 501 16.26 14.43 33.89
N ASP A 502 16.60 13.59 32.90
CA ASP A 502 17.59 13.91 31.88
C ASP A 502 17.11 14.99 30.91
N SER A 503 15.81 15.02 30.56
CA SER A 503 15.25 16.03 29.65
C SER A 503 15.34 17.46 30.20
N LYS A 504 15.07 17.66 31.50
CA LYS A 504 15.27 18.96 32.16
C LYS A 504 16.76 19.33 32.24
N ALA A 505 17.63 18.35 32.50
CA ALA A 505 19.09 18.56 32.54
C ALA A 505 19.66 18.91 31.15
N MET A 506 19.17 18.26 30.09
CA MET A 506 19.56 18.50 28.69
C MET A 506 19.10 19.88 28.21
N LEU A 507 17.90 20.31 28.60
CA LEU A 507 17.45 21.68 28.36
C LEU A 507 18.33 22.68 29.10
N MET A 508 18.67 22.43 30.36
CA MET A 508 19.60 23.27 31.13
C MET A 508 20.98 23.35 30.48
N HIS A 509 21.48 22.23 29.93
CA HIS A 509 22.71 22.24 29.15
C HIS A 509 22.57 23.09 27.89
N THR A 510 21.45 22.96 27.16
CA THR A 510 21.16 23.74 25.95
C THR A 510 21.04 25.25 26.24
N ILE A 511 20.42 25.62 27.35
CA ILE A 511 20.32 27.01 27.83
C ILE A 511 21.72 27.60 28.11
N ASN A 512 22.65 26.79 28.61
CA ASN A 512 24.01 27.24 28.95
C ASN A 512 25.02 27.11 27.79
N SER A 513 24.70 26.41 26.70
CA SER A 513 25.69 25.98 25.70
C SER A 513 25.95 26.97 24.56
N ASN A 514 25.19 28.06 24.44
CA ASN A 514 25.31 28.97 23.29
C ASN A 514 26.06 30.27 23.62
N ASN A 515 27.24 30.41 23.02
CA ASN A 515 28.10 31.60 23.06
C ASN A 515 27.98 32.49 21.80
N ASP A 516 26.93 32.33 20.99
CA ASP A 516 26.76 33.13 19.77
C ASP A 516 26.63 34.62 20.15
N PRO A 517 27.44 35.53 19.56
CA PRO A 517 27.39 36.95 19.88
C PRO A 517 26.02 37.52 19.47
N LEU A 518 25.37 38.19 20.43
CA LEU A 518 24.13 38.90 20.19
C LEU A 518 24.33 39.95 19.07
N PRO A 519 23.51 39.97 18.01
CA PRO A 519 23.58 41.03 17.01
C PRO A 519 23.45 42.42 17.64
N LYS A 520 24.20 43.40 17.15
CA LYS A 520 24.10 44.80 17.60
C LYS A 520 22.75 45.39 17.18
N GLY A 521 22.05 46.09 18.09
CA GLY A 521 20.77 46.76 17.81
C GLY A 521 19.53 45.86 17.90
N ILE A 522 19.52 44.83 18.75
CA ILE A 522 18.31 44.06 19.06
C ILE A 522 17.35 44.91 19.89
N ASP A 523 16.06 44.77 19.62
CA ASP A 523 15.00 45.36 20.43
C ASP A 523 15.10 44.89 21.92
N PRO A 524 15.11 45.80 22.91
CA PRO A 524 15.04 45.47 24.33
C PRO A 524 13.95 44.48 24.73
N ASP A 525 12.77 44.50 24.09
CA ASP A 525 11.68 43.57 24.37
C ASP A 525 12.02 42.14 23.91
N VAL A 526 12.76 42.00 22.81
CA VAL A 526 13.26 40.70 22.33
C VAL A 526 14.33 40.16 23.28
N LEU A 527 15.20 41.04 23.81
CA LEU A 527 16.19 40.66 24.83
C LEU A 527 15.51 40.19 26.11
N ARG A 528 14.50 40.92 26.60
CA ARG A 528 13.73 40.53 27.78
C ARG A 528 13.05 39.17 27.59
N GLN A 529 12.45 38.92 26.43
CA GLN A 529 11.83 37.62 26.11
C GLN A 529 12.88 36.49 26.04
N ARG A 530 14.06 36.78 25.51
CA ARG A 530 15.19 35.84 25.50
C ARG A 530 15.65 35.52 26.92
N GLU A 531 15.80 36.52 27.78
CA GLU A 531 16.13 36.32 29.20
C GLU A 531 15.06 35.49 29.92
N MET A 532 13.79 35.77 29.69
CA MET A 532 12.68 34.97 30.23
C MET A 532 12.73 33.51 29.76
N ALA A 533 12.97 33.27 28.47
CA ALA A 533 13.08 31.93 27.91
C ALA A 533 14.27 31.13 28.47
N LEU A 534 15.39 31.81 28.74
CA LEU A 534 16.62 31.20 29.26
C LEU A 534 16.66 31.15 30.80
N SER A 535 15.78 31.89 31.49
CA SER A 535 15.72 31.91 32.95
C SER A 535 15.33 30.55 33.54
N LYS A 536 16.00 30.18 34.64
CA LYS A 536 15.77 28.92 35.36
C LYS A 536 14.52 28.97 36.24
N ASP A 537 14.26 30.11 36.86
CA ASP A 537 13.23 30.27 37.90
C ASP A 537 11.82 30.59 37.36
N TYR A 538 11.70 31.00 36.10
CA TYR A 538 10.42 31.41 35.54
C TYR A 538 9.74 30.22 34.84
N TRP A 539 8.70 29.62 35.40
CA TRP A 539 7.98 28.52 34.75
C TRP A 539 6.89 29.05 33.82
N GLN A 540 7.08 28.91 32.50
CA GLN A 540 6.07 29.21 31.50
C GLN A 540 5.60 27.94 30.79
N SER A 541 4.40 28.01 30.23
CA SER A 541 3.73 26.90 29.56
C SER A 541 4.47 26.46 28.30
N VAL A 542 5.13 27.39 27.60
CA VAL A 542 6.01 27.06 26.48
C VAL A 542 7.29 27.87 26.58
N LYS A 543 8.44 27.21 26.47
CA LYS A 543 9.75 27.84 26.36
C LYS A 543 10.47 27.33 25.13
N ILE A 544 11.05 28.23 24.36
CA ILE A 544 11.88 27.91 23.20
C ILE A 544 13.28 28.45 23.50
N ALA A 545 14.28 27.57 23.50
CA ALA A 545 15.66 27.92 23.80
C ALA A 545 16.56 27.57 22.59
N HIS A 546 17.19 28.60 22.03
CA HIS A 546 18.22 28.49 21.00
C HIS A 546 17.80 27.69 19.76
N LEU A 547 16.52 27.76 19.38
CA LEU A 547 16.00 26.94 18.30
C LEU A 547 16.62 27.33 16.95
N ARG A 548 17.21 26.34 16.26
CA ARG A 548 17.89 26.54 14.99
C ARG A 548 17.51 25.45 13.99
N LYS A 549 17.33 25.86 12.73
CA LYS A 549 17.11 24.95 11.62
C LYS A 549 17.89 25.37 10.39
N GLU A 550 18.75 24.47 9.96
CA GLU A 550 19.59 24.60 8.78
C GLU A 550 19.30 23.45 7.83
N TYR A 551 19.02 23.80 6.57
CA TYR A 551 18.84 22.84 5.50
C TYR A 551 20.16 22.68 4.75
N THR A 552 20.67 21.45 4.71
CA THR A 552 21.93 21.10 4.03
C THR A 552 21.66 20.49 2.67
N THR A 553 22.50 20.79 1.69
CA THR A 553 22.51 20.11 0.38
C THR A 553 23.03 18.68 0.53
N PHE A 554 22.80 17.82 -0.46
CA PHE A 554 23.35 16.46 -0.52
C PHE A 554 24.88 16.40 -0.29
N SER A 555 25.62 17.44 -0.67
CA SER A 555 27.06 17.59 -0.43
C SER A 555 27.44 18.03 1.00
N GLY A 556 26.49 18.05 1.95
CA GLY A 556 26.72 18.42 3.36
C GLY A 556 26.88 19.92 3.64
N LYS A 557 26.90 20.78 2.61
CA LYS A 557 26.97 22.23 2.78
C LYS A 557 25.63 22.82 3.23
N VAL A 558 25.65 23.79 4.14
CA VAL A 558 24.45 24.53 4.57
C VAL A 558 23.93 25.36 3.40
N ALA A 559 22.77 25.00 2.87
CA ALA A 559 22.12 25.71 1.77
C ALA A 559 21.35 26.93 2.27
N LYS A 560 20.64 26.78 3.40
CA LYS A 560 19.79 27.83 3.96
C LYS A 560 19.56 27.65 5.46
N THR A 561 19.85 28.70 6.22
CA THR A 561 19.41 28.79 7.62
C THR A 561 17.99 29.36 7.66
N ALA A 562 17.01 28.52 7.99
CA ALA A 562 15.60 28.91 8.02
C ALA A 562 15.19 29.53 9.36
N VAL A 563 15.77 29.04 10.46
CA VAL A 563 15.56 29.57 11.82
C VAL A 563 16.93 29.68 12.47
N PHE A 564 17.24 30.86 13.00
CA PHE A 564 18.52 31.16 13.64
C PHE A 564 18.26 31.62 15.08
N ASP A 565 18.65 30.77 16.04
CA ASP A 565 18.75 31.10 17.45
C ASP A 565 17.50 31.80 18.05
N THR A 566 16.34 31.19 17.82
CA THR A 566 15.07 31.72 18.30
C THR A 566 14.88 31.36 19.78
N CYS A 567 14.73 32.39 20.62
CA CYS A 567 14.44 32.27 22.05
C CYS A 567 13.19 33.08 22.38
N ILE A 568 12.14 32.43 22.88
CA ILE A 568 10.90 33.08 23.28
C ILE A 568 10.13 32.18 24.24
N ALA A 569 9.32 32.78 25.10
CA ALA A 569 8.50 32.05 26.04
C ALA A 569 7.04 32.57 25.97
N PHE A 570 6.08 31.66 26.18
CA PHE A 570 4.65 31.95 26.05
C PHE A 570 3.86 31.59 27.32
N GLU A 571 2.88 32.44 27.64
CA GLU A 571 1.98 32.28 28.79
C GLU A 571 0.67 31.60 28.37
N THR A 572 0.05 30.88 29.31
CA THR A 572 -1.28 30.28 29.10
C THR A 572 -2.33 31.35 28.88
N GLY A 573 -3.29 31.09 27.99
CA GLY A 573 -4.41 31.99 27.70
C GLY A 573 -4.06 33.12 26.74
N LYS A 574 -2.83 33.14 26.18
CA LYS A 574 -2.42 34.11 25.17
C LYS A 574 -2.36 33.48 23.77
N LEU A 575 -2.75 34.27 22.79
CA LEU A 575 -2.56 33.98 21.38
C LEU A 575 -1.36 34.75 20.84
N VAL A 576 -0.43 34.01 20.25
CA VAL A 576 0.80 34.50 19.69
C VAL A 576 0.69 34.52 18.16
N ALA A 577 0.76 35.71 17.58
CA ALA A 577 0.77 35.89 16.13
C ALA A 577 2.21 36.04 15.63
N LEU A 578 2.72 35.00 14.96
CA LEU A 578 4.01 35.01 14.30
C LEU A 578 3.86 35.64 12.90
N LEU A 579 4.26 36.90 12.78
CA LEU A 579 4.18 37.72 11.57
C LEU A 579 5.55 37.78 10.87
N GLY A 580 5.55 37.80 9.54
CA GLY A 580 6.80 37.81 8.77
C GLY A 580 6.56 37.64 7.28
N GLN A 581 7.54 38.02 6.46
CA GLN A 581 7.47 37.79 5.01
C GLN A 581 7.58 36.29 4.67
N ASN A 582 7.27 35.94 3.41
CA ASN A 582 7.48 34.59 2.92
C ASN A 582 8.98 34.24 2.99
N GLY A 583 9.28 33.04 3.50
CA GLY A 583 10.66 32.61 3.73
C GLY A 583 11.33 33.16 5.01
N ALA A 584 10.61 33.86 5.88
CA ALA A 584 11.16 34.36 7.16
C ALA A 584 11.48 33.27 8.20
N GLY A 585 10.96 32.05 8.04
CA GLY A 585 11.14 30.94 8.99
C GLY A 585 9.90 30.56 9.82
N LYS A 586 8.75 31.21 9.56
CA LYS A 586 7.47 31.03 10.27
C LYS A 586 6.98 29.57 10.31
N SER A 587 6.62 29.02 9.15
CA SER A 587 6.13 27.66 9.03
C SER A 587 7.20 26.63 9.44
N THR A 588 8.49 26.93 9.20
CA THR A 588 9.59 26.08 9.71
C THR A 588 9.59 26.01 11.23
N THR A 589 9.35 27.13 11.92
CA THR A 589 9.27 27.17 13.39
C THR A 589 8.09 26.34 13.90
N ILE A 590 6.90 26.52 13.33
CA ILE A 590 5.72 25.69 13.67
C ILE A 590 5.96 24.21 13.36
N ASN A 591 6.58 23.87 12.23
CA ASN A 591 6.86 22.48 11.86
C ASN A 591 7.84 21.81 12.82
N ILE A 592 8.76 22.57 13.40
CA ILE A 592 9.64 22.06 14.45
C ILE A 592 8.86 21.84 15.73
N LEU A 593 8.14 22.86 16.19
CA LEU A 593 7.33 22.81 17.41
C LEU A 593 6.24 21.72 17.38
N SER A 594 5.72 21.42 16.20
CA SER A 594 4.74 20.36 15.98
C SER A 594 5.35 18.96 15.80
N GLY A 595 6.68 18.85 15.80
CA GLY A 595 7.39 17.59 15.64
C GLY A 595 7.22 16.97 14.26
N LEU A 596 6.88 17.77 13.25
CA LEU A 596 6.97 17.37 11.85
C LEU A 596 8.45 17.31 11.45
N THR A 597 9.22 18.35 11.78
CA THR A 597 10.64 18.48 11.42
C THR A 597 11.53 18.52 12.65
N PRO A 598 12.60 17.70 12.75
CA PRO A 598 13.52 17.78 13.87
C PRO A 598 14.32 19.09 13.81
N PRO A 599 14.62 19.73 14.96
CA PRO A 599 15.52 20.88 15.01
C PRO A 599 16.95 20.48 14.60
N SER A 600 17.73 21.41 14.05
CA SER A 600 19.17 21.20 13.82
C SER A 600 19.97 21.39 15.11
N SER A 601 19.57 22.37 15.93
CA SER A 601 20.01 22.53 17.31
C SER A 601 18.98 23.34 18.11
N GLY A 602 19.17 23.40 19.42
CA GLY A 602 18.20 23.99 20.35
C GLY A 602 17.13 23.01 20.78
N ASN A 603 16.29 23.44 21.72
CA ASN A 603 15.22 22.62 22.29
C ASN A 603 14.03 23.51 22.70
N ALA A 604 12.86 22.90 22.85
CA ALA A 604 11.66 23.55 23.35
C ALA A 604 11.01 22.72 24.46
N LEU A 605 10.49 23.38 25.47
CA LEU A 605 9.74 22.80 26.59
C LEU A 605 8.28 23.21 26.45
N ILE A 606 7.38 22.25 26.32
CA ILE A 606 5.93 22.47 26.18
C ILE A 606 5.24 21.76 27.34
N TYR A 607 4.63 22.55 28.25
CA TYR A 607 4.01 22.08 29.50
C TYR A 607 4.90 21.12 30.30
N GLY A 608 6.21 21.37 30.30
CA GLY A 608 7.20 20.57 31.01
C GLY A 608 7.76 19.36 30.25
N HIS A 609 7.30 19.10 29.03
CA HIS A 609 7.84 18.06 28.15
C HIS A 609 8.82 18.63 27.14
N SER A 610 9.95 17.96 26.93
CA SER A 610 10.93 18.40 25.93
C SER A 610 10.59 17.90 24.52
N LEU A 611 10.82 18.76 23.53
CA LEU A 611 10.54 18.49 22.13
C LEU A 611 11.40 17.37 21.54
N THR A 612 12.67 17.28 21.94
CA THR A 612 13.62 16.30 21.39
C THR A 612 13.46 14.91 21.99
N THR A 613 13.01 14.80 23.24
CA THR A 613 12.93 13.53 23.99
C THR A 613 11.48 13.03 24.18
N GLU A 614 10.52 13.92 24.41
CA GLU A 614 9.16 13.59 24.86
C GLU A 614 8.06 14.00 23.87
N MET A 615 8.36 14.05 22.57
CA MET A 615 7.41 14.48 21.53
C MET A 615 6.08 13.72 21.55
N HIS A 616 6.07 12.43 21.92
CA HIS A 616 4.84 11.65 22.01
C HIS A 616 3.87 12.19 23.08
N GLN A 617 4.38 12.73 24.19
CA GLN A 617 3.53 13.35 25.22
C GLN A 617 3.01 14.71 24.75
N ILE A 618 3.85 15.49 24.06
CA ILE A 618 3.46 16.77 23.46
C ILE A 618 2.33 16.57 22.44
N ARG A 619 2.41 15.53 21.60
CA ARG A 619 1.38 15.16 20.60
C ARG A 619 0.00 14.87 21.19
N LYS A 620 -0.07 14.45 22.45
CA LYS A 620 -1.36 14.23 23.14
C LYS A 620 -2.05 15.54 23.46
N ILE A 621 -1.31 16.51 23.99
CA ILE A 621 -1.84 17.80 24.45
C ILE A 621 -1.86 18.90 23.38
N MET A 622 -1.42 18.59 22.15
CA MET A 622 -1.34 19.57 21.06
C MET A 622 -2.40 19.35 19.97
N GLY A 623 -2.78 20.45 19.32
CA GLY A 623 -3.54 20.49 18.09
C GLY A 623 -2.77 21.20 16.98
N VAL A 624 -2.92 20.77 15.73
CA VAL A 624 -2.20 21.37 14.59
C VAL A 624 -3.14 21.57 13.41
N CYS A 625 -3.19 22.79 12.88
CA CYS A 625 -3.75 23.12 11.59
C CYS A 625 -2.58 23.41 10.62
N PRO A 626 -2.16 22.46 9.78
CA PRO A 626 -1.05 22.65 8.85
C PRO A 626 -1.39 23.66 7.74
N GLN A 627 -0.39 24.11 6.97
CA GLN A 627 -0.60 25.03 5.84
C GLN A 627 -1.49 24.44 4.74
N HIS A 628 -1.26 23.17 4.39
CA HIS A 628 -2.08 22.42 3.43
C HIS A 628 -3.10 21.56 4.18
N ASP A 629 -4.34 21.52 3.70
CA ASP A 629 -5.41 20.76 4.34
C ASP A 629 -5.21 19.24 4.18
N ILE A 630 -4.87 18.57 5.29
CA ILE A 630 -4.65 17.12 5.36
C ILE A 630 -5.98 16.45 5.70
N LEU A 631 -6.82 16.24 4.68
CA LEU A 631 -8.17 15.71 4.81
C LEU A 631 -8.39 14.48 3.92
N PHE A 632 -9.19 13.53 4.39
CA PHE A 632 -9.65 12.40 3.59
C PHE A 632 -10.77 12.87 2.69
N ASN A 633 -10.56 12.83 1.37
CA ASN A 633 -11.54 13.33 0.40
C ASN A 633 -12.87 12.57 0.46
N GLU A 634 -12.79 11.30 0.85
CA GLU A 634 -13.91 10.38 0.89
C GLU A 634 -14.77 10.56 2.13
N LEU A 635 -14.19 11.01 3.24
CA LEU A 635 -14.87 11.15 4.53
C LEU A 635 -15.71 12.43 4.61
N THR A 636 -16.79 12.41 5.39
CA THR A 636 -17.61 13.60 5.69
C THR A 636 -16.98 14.42 6.82
N ALA A 637 -17.42 15.66 7.03
CA ALA A 637 -16.90 16.47 8.15
C ALA A 637 -17.21 15.83 9.52
N ARG A 638 -18.39 15.19 9.66
CA ARG A 638 -18.74 14.41 10.87
C ARG A 638 -17.75 13.28 11.10
N GLU A 639 -17.50 12.46 10.08
CA GLU A 639 -16.58 11.32 10.18
C GLU A 639 -15.13 11.73 10.47
N HIS A 640 -14.68 12.88 9.96
CA HIS A 640 -13.37 13.44 10.34
C HIS A 640 -13.32 13.76 11.82
N ILE A 641 -14.34 14.44 12.36
CA ILE A 641 -14.37 14.78 13.78
C ILE A 641 -14.43 13.52 14.63
N GLU A 642 -15.26 12.53 14.27
CA GLU A 642 -15.31 11.22 14.95
C GLU A 642 -13.95 10.51 14.94
N LEU A 643 -13.25 10.52 13.79
CA LEU A 643 -11.92 9.91 13.64
C LEU A 643 -10.94 10.55 14.62
N TYR A 644 -10.78 11.87 14.56
CA TYR A 644 -9.81 12.57 15.41
C TYR A 644 -10.21 12.59 16.90
N ALA A 645 -11.51 12.64 17.21
CA ALA A 645 -12.02 12.53 18.58
C ALA A 645 -11.72 11.16 19.17
N GLY A 646 -11.91 10.10 18.38
CA GLY A 646 -11.55 8.73 18.75
C GLY A 646 -10.04 8.53 18.93
N LEU A 647 -9.20 9.16 18.10
CA LEU A 647 -7.74 9.11 18.23
C LEU A 647 -7.25 9.82 19.51
N LYS A 648 -7.88 10.94 19.86
CA LYS A 648 -7.60 11.72 21.07
C LYS A 648 -8.19 11.14 22.36
N GLY A 649 -9.12 10.18 22.27
CA GLY A 649 -9.71 9.51 23.43
C GLY A 649 -10.94 10.18 24.01
N VAL A 650 -11.56 11.11 23.27
CA VAL A 650 -12.79 11.78 23.68
C VAL A 650 -13.92 10.75 23.85
N PRO A 651 -14.71 10.80 24.94
CA PRO A 651 -15.82 9.88 25.15
C PRO A 651 -16.86 9.98 24.04
N LYS A 652 -17.34 8.83 23.55
CA LYS A 652 -18.35 8.77 22.48
C LYS A 652 -19.62 9.57 22.75
N LYS A 653 -19.99 9.73 24.03
CA LYS A 653 -21.17 10.51 24.45
C LYS A 653 -21.06 11.99 24.12
N GLU A 654 -19.84 12.52 24.02
CA GLU A 654 -19.58 13.94 23.77
C GLU A 654 -19.42 14.26 22.28
N TRP A 655 -19.32 13.23 21.42
CA TRP A 655 -19.01 13.41 20.01
C TRP A 655 -20.04 14.27 19.29
N ASP A 656 -21.34 13.97 19.44
CA ASP A 656 -22.40 14.74 18.76
C ASP A 656 -22.47 16.20 19.22
N SER A 657 -22.20 16.45 20.51
CA SER A 657 -22.14 17.81 21.06
C SER A 657 -20.97 18.59 20.43
N ILE A 658 -19.78 18.00 20.43
CA ILE A 658 -18.56 18.61 19.86
C ILE A 658 -18.73 18.85 18.35
N ILE A 659 -19.26 17.86 17.62
CA ILE A 659 -19.52 17.98 16.18
C ILE A 659 -20.44 19.18 15.91
N THR A 660 -21.57 19.26 16.63
CA THR A 660 -22.57 20.31 16.40
C THR A 660 -22.03 21.68 16.76
N GLU A 661 -21.44 21.82 17.95
CA GLU A 661 -20.87 23.07 18.45
C GLU A 661 -19.78 23.62 17.50
N ARG A 662 -18.81 22.76 17.15
CA ARG A 662 -17.63 23.18 16.39
C ARG A 662 -17.97 23.47 14.92
N LEU A 663 -18.78 22.62 14.29
CA LEU A 663 -19.21 22.85 12.90
C LEU A 663 -20.16 24.04 12.78
N GLN A 664 -21.00 24.31 13.79
CA GLN A 664 -21.85 25.48 13.82
C GLN A 664 -21.03 26.78 13.94
N ALA A 665 -20.00 26.79 14.79
CA ALA A 665 -19.12 27.94 14.97
C ALA A 665 -18.44 28.39 13.67
N VAL A 666 -18.11 27.45 12.77
CA VAL A 666 -17.48 27.75 11.46
C VAL A 666 -18.45 27.67 10.27
N ARG A 667 -19.77 27.63 10.52
CA ARG A 667 -20.83 27.55 9.49
C ARG A 667 -20.70 26.37 8.52
N LEU A 668 -20.26 25.21 9.00
CA LEU A 668 -20.18 23.97 8.22
C LEU A 668 -21.24 22.92 8.59
N LEU A 669 -22.08 23.18 9.60
CA LEU A 669 -23.08 22.21 10.06
C LEU A 669 -24.06 21.75 8.95
N HIS A 670 -24.46 22.66 8.06
CA HIS A 670 -25.40 22.37 6.96
C HIS A 670 -24.86 21.41 5.87
N VAL A 671 -23.54 21.27 5.77
CA VAL A 671 -22.85 20.37 4.81
C VAL A 671 -22.12 19.23 5.52
N ALA A 672 -22.39 19.02 6.81
CA ALA A 672 -21.59 18.14 7.66
C ALA A 672 -21.56 16.68 7.18
N ASP A 673 -22.64 16.24 6.52
CA ASP A 673 -22.84 14.89 5.97
C ASP A 673 -22.38 14.75 4.52
N ASN A 674 -21.96 15.84 3.87
CA ASN A 674 -21.41 15.79 2.52
C ASN A 674 -19.92 15.37 2.56
N PRO A 675 -19.46 14.55 1.60
CA PRO A 675 -18.05 14.16 1.52
C PRO A 675 -17.15 15.37 1.24
N VAL A 676 -15.96 15.39 1.86
CA VAL A 676 -15.03 16.53 1.80
C VAL A 676 -14.51 16.79 0.38
N ASN A 677 -14.56 15.82 -0.54
CA ASN A 677 -14.25 16.06 -1.95
C ASN A 677 -15.13 17.16 -2.61
N THR A 678 -16.38 17.36 -2.12
CA THR A 678 -17.30 18.41 -2.60
C THR A 678 -17.03 19.79 -2.00
N TYR A 679 -16.18 19.88 -0.98
CA TYR A 679 -15.94 21.13 -0.27
C TYR A 679 -15.06 22.07 -1.10
N SER A 680 -15.37 23.37 -1.06
CA SER A 680 -14.47 24.40 -1.57
C SER A 680 -13.19 24.49 -0.72
N GLY A 681 -12.12 25.10 -1.26
CA GLY A 681 -10.87 25.29 -0.52
C GLY A 681 -11.08 25.98 0.84
N GLY A 682 -11.91 27.03 0.89
CA GLY A 682 -12.25 27.71 2.14
C GLY A 682 -13.01 26.83 3.14
N MET A 683 -13.89 25.94 2.67
CA MET A 683 -14.60 24.99 3.53
C MET A 683 -13.65 23.93 4.11
N LYS A 684 -12.71 23.42 3.29
CA LYS A 684 -11.65 22.49 3.74
C LYS A 684 -10.78 23.14 4.81
N ARG A 685 -10.36 24.39 4.59
CA ARG A 685 -9.57 25.17 5.54
C ARG A 685 -10.28 25.34 6.89
N ARG A 686 -11.58 25.69 6.87
CA ARG A 686 -12.39 25.78 8.10
C ARG A 686 -12.49 24.45 8.84
N LEU A 687 -12.63 23.33 8.12
CA LEU A 687 -12.65 21.99 8.71
C LEU A 687 -11.29 21.65 9.35
N SER A 688 -10.16 21.97 8.70
CA SER A 688 -8.82 21.79 9.27
C SER A 688 -8.63 22.56 10.59
N VAL A 689 -9.14 23.80 10.66
CA VAL A 689 -9.12 24.59 11.90
C VAL A 689 -9.96 23.90 12.99
N VAL A 690 -11.16 23.40 12.67
CA VAL A 690 -11.98 22.65 13.63
C VAL A 690 -11.25 21.41 14.15
N ILE A 691 -10.65 20.63 13.25
CA ILE A 691 -9.92 19.40 13.59
C ILE A 691 -8.78 19.69 14.58
N SER A 692 -8.09 20.82 14.43
CA SER A 692 -7.03 21.24 15.35
C SER A 692 -7.48 21.50 16.78
N THR A 693 -8.79 21.66 17.03
CA THR A 693 -9.35 21.91 18.37
C THR A 693 -9.92 20.65 19.04
N ILE A 694 -9.86 19.50 18.37
CA ILE A 694 -10.43 18.24 18.88
C ILE A 694 -9.54 17.65 19.98
N GLY A 695 -10.17 17.10 21.03
CA GLY A 695 -9.46 16.52 22.17
C GLY A 695 -8.99 17.55 23.19
N ASP A 696 -9.57 18.75 23.14
CA ASP A 696 -9.28 19.90 23.99
C ASP A 696 -7.77 20.16 24.25
N PRO A 697 -6.98 20.41 23.19
CA PRO A 697 -5.54 20.57 23.31
C PRO A 697 -5.17 21.82 24.13
N LYS A 698 -4.15 21.67 24.99
CA LYS A 698 -3.56 22.78 25.78
C LYS A 698 -2.74 23.75 24.93
N ILE A 699 -2.27 23.29 23.76
CA ILE A 699 -1.53 24.09 22.79
C ILE A 699 -2.03 23.84 21.37
N VAL A 700 -2.27 24.90 20.60
CA VAL A 700 -2.70 24.78 19.20
C VAL A 700 -1.79 25.58 18.28
N TYR A 701 -1.33 24.94 17.22
CA TYR A 701 -0.54 25.56 16.15
C TYR A 701 -1.41 25.75 14.91
N LEU A 702 -1.50 26.97 14.42
CA LEU A 702 -2.31 27.32 13.25
C LEU A 702 -1.42 27.94 12.17
N ASP A 703 -1.09 27.18 11.11
CA ASP A 703 -0.22 27.67 10.04
C ASP A 703 -1.04 28.35 8.94
N GLU A 704 -1.23 29.66 9.01
CA GLU A 704 -2.08 30.46 8.10
C GLU A 704 -3.57 30.03 8.06
N PRO A 705 -4.31 30.13 9.18
CA PRO A 705 -5.64 29.53 9.32
C PRO A 705 -6.73 30.15 8.44
N THR A 706 -6.58 31.39 7.97
CA THR A 706 -7.62 32.10 7.21
C THR A 706 -7.26 32.47 5.77
N THR A 707 -6.12 31.98 5.27
CA THR A 707 -5.70 32.18 3.88
C THR A 707 -6.73 31.64 2.90
N GLY A 708 -7.06 32.45 1.88
CA GLY A 708 -7.99 32.05 0.81
C GLY A 708 -9.48 32.04 1.22
N MET A 709 -9.84 32.58 2.38
CA MET A 709 -11.24 32.73 2.80
C MET A 709 -11.82 34.11 2.47
N ASP A 710 -13.13 34.14 2.19
CA ASP A 710 -13.88 35.39 2.11
C ASP A 710 -13.92 36.13 3.47
N PRO A 711 -14.09 37.46 3.47
CA PRO A 711 -14.03 38.26 4.70
C PRO A 711 -15.05 37.85 5.77
N VAL A 712 -16.25 37.38 5.38
CA VAL A 712 -17.30 37.00 6.33
C VAL A 712 -16.93 35.73 7.07
N ASN A 713 -16.51 34.70 6.33
CA ASN A 713 -16.09 33.43 6.93
C ASN A 713 -14.81 33.56 7.75
N ARG A 714 -13.89 34.44 7.35
CA ARG A 714 -12.71 34.79 8.14
C ARG A 714 -13.07 35.29 9.54
N ARG A 715 -14.02 36.24 9.64
CA ARG A 715 -14.48 36.78 10.94
C ARG A 715 -15.09 35.72 11.84
N HIS A 716 -15.80 34.74 11.29
CA HIS A 716 -16.35 33.61 12.07
C HIS A 716 -15.24 32.71 12.61
N VAL A 717 -14.22 32.41 11.80
CA VAL A 717 -13.05 31.65 12.25
C VAL A 717 -12.28 32.41 13.34
N TRP A 718 -12.07 33.72 13.17
CA TRP A 718 -11.46 34.57 14.21
C TRP A 718 -12.24 34.53 15.52
N SER A 719 -13.57 34.70 15.44
CA SER A 719 -14.45 34.63 16.61
C SER A 719 -14.40 33.26 17.29
N PHE A 720 -14.24 32.18 16.52
CA PHE A 720 -14.08 30.83 17.04
C PHE A 720 -12.73 30.65 17.74
N ILE A 721 -11.62 31.08 17.12
CA ILE A 721 -10.28 31.02 17.70
C ILE A 721 -10.21 31.83 19.00
N GLU A 722 -10.76 33.05 19.01
CA GLU A 722 -10.77 33.92 20.19
C GLU A 722 -11.54 33.30 21.36
N LYS A 723 -12.69 32.66 21.10
CA LYS A 723 -13.42 31.89 22.12
C LYS A 723 -12.65 30.68 22.60
N PHE A 724 -11.94 30.00 21.71
CA PHE A 724 -11.17 28.80 22.04
C PHE A 724 -9.87 29.11 22.80
N LYS A 725 -9.37 30.34 22.75
CA LYS A 725 -8.13 30.79 23.41
C LYS A 725 -8.09 30.58 24.93
N ALA A 726 -9.25 30.62 25.61
CA ALA A 726 -9.33 30.57 27.07
C ALA A 726 -8.55 29.36 27.65
N ASN A 727 -7.65 29.61 28.60
CA ASN A 727 -6.79 28.62 29.27
C ASN A 727 -5.88 27.79 28.34
N ARG A 728 -5.63 28.23 27.11
CA ARG A 728 -4.81 27.52 26.10
C ARG A 728 -3.76 28.45 25.51
N VAL A 729 -2.71 27.88 24.92
CA VAL A 729 -1.71 28.64 24.14
C VAL A 729 -2.00 28.42 22.67
N ILE A 730 -2.26 29.49 21.91
CA ILE A 730 -2.47 29.40 20.46
C ILE A 730 -1.31 30.12 19.78
N ILE A 731 -0.60 29.43 18.88
CA ILE A 731 0.47 30.02 18.07
C ILE A 731 -0.01 29.98 16.62
N LEU A 732 -0.28 31.14 16.05
CA LEU A 732 -0.67 31.26 14.65
C LEU A 732 0.45 31.91 13.84
N THR A 733 0.69 31.41 12.64
CA THR A 733 1.46 32.15 11.64
C THR A 733 0.49 32.86 10.72
N THR A 734 0.81 34.09 10.38
CA THR A 734 0.03 34.84 9.41
C THR A 734 0.92 35.78 8.61
N HIS A 735 0.45 36.10 7.41
CA HIS A 735 0.94 37.22 6.62
C HIS A 735 -0.09 38.36 6.58
N SER A 736 -1.26 38.19 7.21
CA SER A 736 -2.29 39.22 7.33
C SER A 736 -2.05 40.05 8.58
N MET A 737 -1.73 41.32 8.38
CA MET A 737 -1.57 42.26 9.50
C MET A 737 -2.89 42.47 10.24
N GLU A 738 -4.02 42.45 9.54
CA GLU A 738 -5.35 42.53 10.17
C GLU A 738 -5.60 41.34 11.12
N GLU A 739 -5.22 40.12 10.72
CA GLU A 739 -5.38 38.94 11.56
C GLU A 739 -4.53 39.03 12.84
N ALA A 740 -3.29 39.48 12.70
CA ALA A 740 -2.40 39.70 13.84
C ALA A 740 -2.88 40.83 14.76
N ASP A 741 -3.45 41.90 14.20
CA ASP A 741 -3.98 43.04 14.96
C ASP A 741 -5.23 42.67 15.77
N VAL A 742 -6.11 41.83 15.21
CA VAL A 742 -7.36 41.42 15.86
C VAL A 742 -7.18 40.29 16.87
N LEU A 743 -6.38 39.27 16.54
CA LEU A 743 -6.24 38.06 17.37
C LEU A 743 -4.98 38.06 18.25
N GLY A 744 -3.95 38.82 17.89
CA GLY A 744 -2.64 38.77 18.51
C GLY A 744 -2.57 39.48 19.86
N ASP A 745 -2.66 38.75 20.97
CA ASP A 745 -2.30 39.28 22.30
C ASP A 745 -0.79 39.59 22.36
N GLN A 746 0.01 38.78 21.65
CA GLN A 746 1.44 38.98 21.49
C GLN A 746 1.85 38.73 20.04
N ILE A 747 2.35 39.77 19.38
CA ILE A 747 2.79 39.74 17.99
C ILE A 747 4.31 39.59 17.97
N VAL A 748 4.79 38.61 17.21
CA VAL A 748 6.22 38.31 17.03
C VAL A 748 6.57 38.55 15.58
N ILE A 749 7.40 39.56 15.31
CA ILE A 749 7.83 39.88 13.94
C ILE A 749 9.14 39.17 13.64
N MET A 750 9.10 38.25 12.68
CA MET A 750 10.23 37.44 12.24
C MET A 750 10.73 37.87 10.86
N SER A 751 12.05 38.00 10.71
CA SER A 751 12.70 38.31 9.43
C SER A 751 14.06 37.63 9.32
N LYS A 752 14.36 37.06 8.14
CA LYS A 752 15.60 36.32 7.82
C LYS A 752 15.97 35.29 8.91
N GLY A 753 14.99 34.54 9.41
CA GLY A 753 15.20 33.47 10.40
C GLY A 753 15.31 33.92 11.86
N ARG A 754 15.20 35.22 12.16
CA ARG A 754 15.37 35.79 13.52
C ARG A 754 14.14 36.58 13.95
N ILE A 755 13.87 36.59 15.26
CA ILE A 755 12.90 37.52 15.86
C ILE A 755 13.48 38.93 15.85
N ARG A 756 12.69 39.91 15.40
CA ARG A 756 13.09 41.33 15.30
C ARG A 756 12.38 42.23 16.30
N ALA A 757 11.10 41.99 16.54
CA ALA A 757 10.30 42.73 17.51
C ALA A 757 9.25 41.80 18.13
N VAL A 758 8.90 42.08 19.39
CA VAL A 758 7.84 41.38 20.13
C VAL A 758 7.05 42.41 20.93
N GLY A 759 5.72 42.35 20.88
CA GLY A 759 4.84 43.22 21.64
C GLY A 759 3.37 43.02 21.26
N ASP A 760 2.45 43.69 21.94
CA ASP A 760 1.06 43.79 21.47
C ASP A 760 0.98 44.80 20.30
N SER A 761 -0.17 44.84 19.62
CA SER A 761 -0.36 45.71 18.46
C SER A 761 -0.12 47.19 18.78
N ASN A 762 -0.63 47.66 19.92
CA ASN A 762 -0.49 49.06 20.32
C ASN A 762 0.95 49.41 20.67
N SER A 763 1.67 48.59 21.44
CA SER A 763 3.08 48.84 21.78
C SER A 763 3.96 48.87 20.53
N LEU A 764 3.72 47.96 19.58
CA LEU A 764 4.45 47.96 18.30
C LEU A 764 4.15 49.22 17.47
N LYS A 765 2.89 49.65 17.40
CA LYS A 765 2.48 50.89 16.72
C LYS A 765 3.05 52.14 17.38
N THR A 766 3.14 52.20 18.71
CA THR A 766 3.71 53.35 19.41
C THR A 766 5.23 53.41 19.28
N LYS A 767 5.91 52.25 19.32
CA LYS A 767 7.37 52.16 19.33
C LYS A 767 8.02 52.27 17.96
N PHE A 768 7.42 51.63 16.97
CA PHE A 768 7.95 51.57 15.60
C PHE A 768 7.08 52.31 14.59
N GLY A 769 5.91 52.79 15.00
CA GLY A 769 5.09 53.60 14.12
C GLY A 769 5.63 55.02 14.02
N VAL A 770 5.33 55.65 12.88
CA VAL A 770 5.81 57.00 12.56
C VAL A 770 4.78 58.07 12.96
N GLY A 771 3.74 57.69 13.73
CA GLY A 771 2.71 58.58 14.27
C GLY A 771 1.32 58.40 13.65
N TYR A 772 0.65 59.50 13.31
CA TYR A 772 -0.65 59.52 12.63
C TYR A 772 -0.48 59.95 11.18
N LYS A 773 -1.42 59.51 10.34
CA LYS A 773 -1.56 59.96 8.96
C LYS A 773 -2.82 60.80 8.80
N LEU A 774 -2.70 61.91 8.11
CA LEU A 774 -3.81 62.76 7.70
C LEU A 774 -3.94 62.70 6.19
N SER A 775 -5.12 62.31 5.72
CA SER A 775 -5.51 62.39 4.32
C SER A 775 -6.46 63.58 4.15
N VAL A 776 -6.18 64.47 3.21
CA VAL A 776 -7.06 65.60 2.84
C VAL A 776 -7.28 65.57 1.34
N ILE A 777 -8.54 65.56 0.91
CA ILE A 777 -8.94 65.57 -0.49
C ILE A 777 -9.50 66.95 -0.83
N THR A 778 -8.90 67.58 -1.84
CA THR A 778 -9.22 68.92 -2.34
C THR A 778 -9.21 68.92 -3.88
N GLU A 779 -9.69 70.00 -4.48
CA GLU A 779 -9.52 70.22 -5.92
C GLU A 779 -8.03 70.47 -6.28
N PRO A 780 -7.55 69.98 -7.43
CA PRO A 780 -6.14 70.05 -7.81
C PRO A 780 -5.62 71.49 -7.88
N ASP A 781 -6.46 72.46 -8.24
CA ASP A 781 -6.08 73.88 -8.34
C ASP A 781 -5.87 74.55 -6.96
N ARG A 782 -6.33 73.92 -5.88
CA ARG A 782 -6.31 74.47 -4.52
C ARG A 782 -5.43 73.69 -3.54
N LEU A 783 -4.59 72.78 -4.03
CA LEU A 783 -3.62 72.03 -3.22
C LEU A 783 -2.73 72.91 -2.34
N LYS A 784 -2.35 74.10 -2.83
CA LYS A 784 -1.53 75.07 -2.07
C LYS A 784 -2.26 75.62 -0.84
N HIS A 785 -3.57 75.80 -0.92
CA HIS A 785 -4.38 76.32 0.19
C HIS A 785 -4.51 75.28 1.31
N ALA A 786 -4.92 74.06 0.96
CA ALA A 786 -5.00 72.94 1.90
C ALA A 786 -3.65 72.63 2.56
N ARG A 787 -2.56 72.72 1.80
CA ARG A 787 -1.18 72.56 2.34
C ARG A 787 -0.82 73.60 3.39
N ASN A 788 -1.17 74.87 3.17
CA ASN A 788 -0.89 75.94 4.14
C ASN A 788 -1.73 75.78 5.43
N ILE A 789 -2.96 75.29 5.31
CA ILE A 789 -3.82 75.02 6.48
C ILE A 789 -3.20 73.92 7.35
N VAL A 790 -2.74 72.82 6.74
CA VAL A 790 -2.09 71.73 7.48
C VAL A 790 -0.80 72.19 8.14
N LEU A 791 0.09 72.86 7.40
CA LEU A 791 1.39 73.30 7.92
C LEU A 791 1.29 74.41 9.00
N SER A 792 0.24 75.24 8.95
CA SER A 792 0.02 76.29 9.97
C SER A 792 -0.40 75.73 11.33
N HIS A 793 -1.11 74.60 11.35
CA HIS A 793 -1.56 73.96 12.59
C HIS A 793 -0.63 72.82 13.03
N MET A 794 0.11 72.21 12.10
CA MET A 794 1.07 71.14 12.32
C MET A 794 2.36 71.41 11.54
N PRO A 795 3.32 72.15 12.12
CA PRO A 795 4.60 72.40 11.48
C PRO A 795 5.45 71.12 11.35
N ASP A 796 5.25 70.14 12.25
CA ASP A 796 5.95 68.85 12.25
C ASP A 796 5.35 67.81 11.28
N ALA A 797 4.41 68.21 10.42
CA ALA A 797 3.77 67.31 9.47
C ALA A 797 4.61 67.14 8.19
N GLU A 798 5.14 65.94 7.98
CA GLU A 798 5.84 65.56 6.76
C GLU A 798 4.85 65.18 5.65
N LEU A 799 5.07 65.69 4.44
CA LEU A 799 4.26 65.34 3.27
C LEU A 799 4.79 64.06 2.62
N GLU A 800 3.99 62.99 2.61
CA GLU A 800 4.36 61.69 2.03
C GLU A 800 3.99 61.63 0.53
N ASP A 801 2.81 62.10 0.17
CA ASP A 801 2.31 62.10 -1.21
C ASP A 801 1.33 63.27 -1.47
N ALA A 802 1.33 63.77 -2.69
CA ALA A 802 0.47 64.86 -3.17
C ALA A 802 0.05 64.59 -4.61
N SER A 803 -0.86 63.63 -4.79
CA SER A 803 -1.27 63.12 -6.10
C SER A 803 -2.77 63.29 -6.32
N ALA A 804 -3.16 63.74 -7.53
CA ALA A 804 -4.56 63.80 -8.00
C ALA A 804 -5.58 64.49 -7.05
N GLY A 805 -5.17 65.55 -6.35
CA GLY A 805 -6.03 66.28 -5.41
C GLY A 805 -6.06 65.70 -3.99
N ALA A 806 -5.35 64.61 -3.71
CA ALA A 806 -5.19 64.06 -2.36
C ALA A 806 -3.82 64.45 -1.78
N LEU A 807 -3.81 64.96 -0.54
CA LEU A 807 -2.63 65.25 0.25
C LEU A 807 -2.55 64.24 1.41
N LEU A 808 -1.42 63.55 1.53
CA LEU A 808 -1.13 62.60 2.60
C LEU A 808 0.02 63.14 3.46
N TYR A 809 -0.29 63.44 4.71
CA TYR A 809 0.65 63.92 5.72
C TYR A 809 0.89 62.88 6.80
N GLN A 810 2.08 62.92 7.40
CA GLN A 810 2.48 62.11 8.54
C GLN A 810 3.03 63.01 9.65
N PHE A 811 2.62 62.78 10.90
CA PHE A 811 3.06 63.57 12.05
C PHE A 811 3.18 62.72 13.33
N PRO A 812 4.11 63.06 14.24
CA PRO A 812 4.39 62.27 15.44
C PRO A 812 3.27 62.29 16.49
N PHE A 813 3.27 61.30 17.38
CA PHE A 813 2.28 61.16 18.46
C PHE A 813 2.24 62.36 19.43
N SER A 814 3.31 63.13 19.54
CA SER A 814 3.40 64.35 20.36
C SER A 814 2.45 65.46 19.91
N SER A 815 2.10 65.50 18.62
CA SER A 815 1.32 66.58 18.01
C SER A 815 -0.20 66.34 18.07
N LEU A 816 -0.64 65.32 18.83
CA LEU A 816 -2.05 64.96 19.03
C LEU A 816 -2.97 66.11 19.48
N PRO A 817 -2.57 67.00 20.42
CA PRO A 817 -3.44 68.08 20.88
C PRO A 817 -3.89 69.02 19.74
N ASN A 818 -3.00 69.26 18.76
CA ASN A 818 -3.24 70.16 17.64
C ASN A 818 -4.17 69.56 16.57
N VAL A 819 -4.39 68.23 16.59
CA VAL A 819 -5.33 67.54 15.68
C VAL A 819 -6.74 68.08 15.85
N SER A 820 -7.17 68.33 17.09
CA SER A 820 -8.52 68.83 17.39
C SER A 820 -8.79 70.21 16.79
N LEU A 821 -7.78 71.08 16.77
CA LEU A 821 -7.84 72.41 16.19
C LEU A 821 -7.83 72.33 14.66
N LEU A 822 -6.94 71.52 14.09
CA LEU A 822 -6.85 71.28 12.66
C LEU A 822 -8.17 70.72 12.09
N VAL A 823 -8.78 69.75 12.77
CA VAL A 823 -10.07 69.16 12.37
C VAL A 823 -11.20 70.18 12.35
N LYS A 824 -11.25 71.09 13.33
CA LYS A 824 -12.23 72.20 13.32
C LYS A 824 -12.04 73.11 12.12
N THR A 825 -10.79 73.44 11.80
CA THR A 825 -10.46 74.30 10.65
C THR A 825 -10.79 73.61 9.33
N LEU A 826 -10.44 72.33 9.17
CA LEU A 826 -10.75 71.53 7.97
C LEU A 826 -12.25 71.32 7.75
N ASN A 827 -13.04 71.16 8.81
CA ASN A 827 -14.50 71.07 8.71
C ASN A 827 -15.18 72.40 8.34
N SER A 828 -14.54 73.53 8.64
CA SER A 828 -15.09 74.86 8.38
C SER A 828 -14.69 75.38 7.00
N ASP A 829 -13.75 74.73 6.33
CA ASP A 829 -13.24 75.14 5.02
C ASP A 829 -14.12 74.59 3.88
N PRO A 830 -14.75 75.44 3.05
CA PRO A 830 -15.57 75.00 1.92
C PRO A 830 -14.77 74.32 0.79
N PHE A 831 -13.44 74.43 0.79
CA PHE A 831 -12.58 73.90 -0.28
C PHE A 831 -12.07 72.47 -0.02
N VAL A 832 -12.24 71.94 1.20
CA VAL A 832 -11.90 70.56 1.55
C VAL A 832 -13.10 69.66 1.29
N LYS A 833 -12.97 68.71 0.37
CA LYS A 833 -14.06 67.76 0.03
C LYS A 833 -14.21 66.68 1.10
N SER A 834 -13.09 66.14 1.58
CA SER A 834 -13.07 65.17 2.66
C SER A 834 -11.71 65.14 3.34
N TRP A 835 -11.69 64.73 4.61
CA TRP A 835 -10.46 64.50 5.35
C TRP A 835 -10.61 63.25 6.22
N GLY A 836 -9.48 62.64 6.58
CA GLY A 836 -9.44 61.49 7.47
C GLY A 836 -8.12 61.43 8.24
N VAL A 837 -8.20 61.17 9.54
CA VAL A 837 -7.04 60.90 10.38
C VAL A 837 -7.02 59.41 10.69
N SER A 838 -5.90 58.74 10.40
CA SER A 838 -5.69 57.33 10.71
C SER A 838 -4.41 57.15 11.51
N GLN A 839 -4.38 56.13 12.36
CA GLN A 839 -3.16 55.72 13.05
C GLN A 839 -2.27 54.90 12.11
N THR A 840 -0.96 54.92 12.35
CA THR A 840 -0.02 53.99 11.70
C THR A 840 -0.53 52.55 11.83
N THR A 841 -0.65 51.86 10.70
CA THR A 841 -1.10 50.47 10.65
C THR A 841 0.04 49.52 11.04
N LEU A 842 -0.29 48.30 11.48
CA LEU A 842 0.71 47.27 11.76
C LEU A 842 1.54 46.91 10.50
N GLU A 843 0.95 47.09 9.31
CA GLU A 843 1.66 46.94 8.03
C GLU A 843 2.80 47.95 7.87
N GLN A 844 2.58 49.22 8.22
CA GLN A 844 3.62 50.23 8.16
C GLN A 844 4.73 49.95 9.17
N VAL A 845 4.37 49.53 10.40
CA VAL A 845 5.33 49.07 11.41
C VAL A 845 6.17 47.90 10.87
N PHE A 846 5.53 46.93 10.21
CA PHE A 846 6.20 45.80 9.61
C PHE A 846 7.17 46.21 8.49
N LEU A 847 6.77 47.13 7.61
CA LEU A 847 7.62 47.66 6.54
C LEU A 847 8.81 48.45 7.09
N THR A 848 8.60 49.24 8.14
CA THR A 848 9.65 49.93 8.89
C THR A 848 10.66 48.90 9.41
N ILE A 849 10.23 47.93 10.20
CA ILE A 849 11.12 46.92 10.81
C ILE A 849 11.87 46.09 9.75
N THR A 850 11.24 45.77 8.61
CA THR A 850 11.91 45.01 7.55
C THR A 850 12.91 45.85 6.76
N ARG A 851 12.60 47.13 6.45
CA ARG A 851 13.53 48.07 5.78
C ARG A 851 14.75 48.40 6.64
N TYR A 852 14.54 48.76 7.91
CA TYR A 852 15.63 48.98 8.87
C TYR A 852 16.29 47.67 9.33
N GLY A 853 15.76 46.51 8.94
CA GLY A 853 16.45 45.23 9.12
C GLY A 853 17.69 45.07 8.23
N GLU A 854 17.88 45.95 7.23
CA GLU A 854 19.03 45.98 6.32
C GLU A 854 20.09 47.03 6.72
N THR A 855 19.75 48.00 7.57
CA THR A 855 20.67 49.02 8.11
C THR A 855 20.48 49.17 9.62
N PRO A 856 21.54 49.08 10.45
CA PRO A 856 21.39 49.05 11.91
C PRO A 856 20.63 50.27 12.45
N VAL A 857 19.59 50.00 13.25
CA VAL A 857 18.58 50.92 13.83
C VAL A 857 19.17 52.04 14.72
N ALA A 858 20.48 52.07 14.94
CA ALA A 858 21.12 53.01 15.87
C ALA A 858 21.17 54.49 15.39
N ALA A 859 20.75 54.82 14.16
CA ALA A 859 20.97 56.18 13.63
C ALA A 859 19.88 57.21 13.98
N LYS A 860 18.61 56.84 14.19
CA LYS A 860 17.54 57.85 14.33
C LYS A 860 17.21 58.30 15.75
N ALA A 861 17.65 57.59 16.79
CA ALA A 861 17.45 58.05 18.16
C ALA A 861 18.50 59.10 18.61
N SER A 862 19.63 59.21 17.89
CA SER A 862 20.70 60.15 18.21
C SER A 862 20.75 61.40 17.32
N GLU A 863 20.09 61.41 16.15
CA GLU A 863 20.11 62.57 15.25
C GLU A 863 19.11 63.69 15.62
N ASN A 864 18.13 63.44 16.50
CA ASN A 864 17.22 64.50 16.97
C ASN A 864 17.76 65.33 18.15
N THR A 865 19.08 65.33 18.39
CA THR A 865 19.71 66.19 19.42
C THR A 865 20.74 67.17 18.87
N LEU A 866 21.06 67.12 17.57
CA LEU A 866 21.97 68.08 16.93
C LEU A 866 21.56 68.24 15.45
N ILE A 867 20.71 69.23 15.19
CA ILE A 867 20.85 70.33 14.21
C ILE A 867 19.57 71.17 14.26
#